data_AF-A0A524HAJ4-F1
#
_entry.id   AF-A0A524HAJ4-F1
#
_cell.length_a   1.000
_cell.length_b   1.000
_cell.length_c   1.000
_cell.angle_alpha   90.00
_cell.angle_beta   90.00
_cell.angle_gamma   90.00
#
_symmetry.space_group_name_H-M   'P 1'
#
loop_
_entity.id
_entity.type
_entity.pdbx_description
1 polymer ?
#
loop_
_entity_poly.entity_id
_entity_poly.type
_entity_poly.pdbx_seq_one_letter_code
_entity_poly.pdbx_strand_id
1 'polypeptide(L)'
;QSEGENKIELEHHRDSLKGLGINAHSLQPAVWIKPEDEQFSENIFNQYNLNPDKTIALFAAAQFDHRVYQHYGKALSEFCRKNNFKVIALGAQQDYEINRKNLDAIGVESFNLSGKTTILQSAAIIKLCKMAVGAETSLAHIACAVGTPNVILLGGGHFGRFIPYSPLTSIACLPLECYGCNWGCRYRTPHCVKDLAPQVLSEALKQTFEIPSQKSRIFIQGNSLWQRDPEKPQWKSCEDLININNVEIIPVGSDTPHPERNIDNTEVRQAAYNLFRQKPLIAKSITPKNEFGKKIPAEKKMSIEIPNILLKSKIDLPYISIVTPSYNQSKYLEECIDSILSQKYPNLEYIIMDGGSTDGSIEIIKKYEKHLAYWQSKPDGGQYKAIEEGFRRSTGEIMAWINSDDKHHPDSLFKAAYIFNKHADIEWITARPTAWNSQGQLISVGPVPVWDGKEHNRTGRKEHYIQQEATFWKRTLWNKAGAKLNTQLQFAGDFELWVRFFKHAQLYSVDTLLGGFRHHTNQKTKVSMEKYYQEAEQTVQAEQADNQSACLRTAPEPLPFENKDFFIFKALALNSQVTENKPGSLLPDNASGYKYDVSIVLSTKDRAQLLDQMLNSLEDAVAGLNYELIVIEGDSSDNTSEILGKHGVTKIYNELEHLGSGKHSWSQLYNFGFSKARGKWAMYASDDIIFSKNCITNAVVRLNRQNDRIAGGIFFYKNSMSRLDWDKYGIDFTHGSKLLLNYGLVRLEHFRKVGGLDEIYKFYCADTDLCYKLYQEGL
;
A
#
# COMPACT_ATOMS: atom_id res chain seq x y z
N GLN A 1 -11.45 17.79 13.90
CA GLN A 1 -12.09 17.29 12.66
C GLN A 1 -13.10 18.35 12.23
N SER A 2 -12.97 18.94 11.05
CA SER A 2 -14.00 19.83 10.50
C SER A 2 -15.17 18.99 9.99
N GLU A 3 -16.40 19.48 10.19
CA GLU A 3 -17.66 18.99 9.61
C GLU A 3 -17.65 19.21 8.07
N GLY A 4 -16.79 18.49 7.35
CA GLY A 4 -16.38 18.82 5.98
C GLY A 4 -16.79 17.79 4.94
N GLU A 5 -17.96 17.16 5.03
CA GLU A 5 -18.54 16.56 3.83
C GLU A 5 -19.01 17.73 2.94
N ASN A 6 -18.30 17.98 1.83
CA ASN A 6 -18.65 18.90 0.73
C ASN A 6 -18.02 20.32 0.68
N LYS A 7 -16.84 20.57 1.25
CA LYS A 7 -16.11 21.85 1.09
C LYS A 7 -15.07 21.82 -0.04
N ILE A 8 -14.80 22.97 -0.67
CA ILE A 8 -13.77 23.08 -1.73
C ILE A 8 -12.36 23.01 -1.16
N GLU A 9 -11.36 22.65 -1.98
CA GLU A 9 -9.95 22.56 -1.56
C GLU A 9 -9.45 23.84 -0.88
N LEU A 10 -9.79 25.01 -1.44
CA LEU A 10 -9.45 26.30 -0.82
C LEU A 10 -10.17 26.51 0.52
N GLU A 11 -11.38 26.00 0.72
CA GLU A 11 -12.06 26.05 2.01
C GLU A 11 -11.40 25.14 3.04
N HIS A 12 -10.91 23.96 2.63
CA HIS A 12 -10.10 23.10 3.50
C HIS A 12 -8.78 23.78 3.91
N HIS A 13 -8.12 24.47 2.99
CA HIS A 13 -6.94 25.28 3.32
C HIS A 13 -7.30 26.45 4.24
N ARG A 14 -8.44 27.11 4.02
CA ARG A 14 -8.92 28.19 4.91
C ARG A 14 -9.20 27.66 6.31
N ASP A 15 -9.86 26.51 6.43
CA ASP A 15 -10.13 25.86 7.70
C ASP A 15 -8.82 25.46 8.42
N SER A 16 -7.84 24.95 7.66
CA SER A 16 -6.51 24.61 8.18
C SER A 16 -5.79 25.85 8.71
N LEU A 17 -5.79 26.95 7.94
CA LEU A 17 -5.22 28.23 8.36
C LEU A 17 -5.96 28.81 9.56
N LYS A 18 -7.30 28.72 9.58
CA LYS A 18 -8.12 29.15 10.72
C LYS A 18 -7.80 28.35 11.98
N GLY A 19 -7.55 27.04 11.86
CA GLY A 19 -7.07 26.18 12.95
C GLY A 19 -5.70 26.61 13.49
N LEU A 20 -4.86 27.21 12.65
CA LEU A 20 -3.58 27.82 13.03
C LEU A 20 -3.71 29.28 13.53
N GLY A 21 -4.93 29.78 13.73
CA GLY A 21 -5.20 31.17 14.14
C GLY A 21 -5.04 32.20 13.01
N ILE A 22 -4.84 31.75 11.77
CA ILE A 22 -4.66 32.61 10.59
C ILE A 22 -6.03 32.81 9.90
N ASN A 23 -6.59 34.00 10.04
CA ASN A 23 -7.82 34.37 9.33
C ASN A 23 -7.51 34.82 7.90
N ALA A 24 -7.60 33.90 6.94
CA ALA A 24 -7.47 34.19 5.51
C ALA A 24 -8.85 34.52 4.89
N HIS A 25 -9.10 35.80 4.60
CA HIS A 25 -10.36 36.26 3.99
C HIS A 25 -10.51 35.85 2.52
N SER A 26 -9.40 35.68 1.80
CA SER A 26 -9.35 35.15 0.44
C SER A 26 -8.12 34.24 0.28
N LEU A 27 -8.27 33.18 -0.51
CA LEU A 27 -7.16 32.31 -0.89
C LEU A 27 -7.06 32.33 -2.40
N GLN A 28 -5.88 32.68 -2.89
CA GLN A 28 -5.55 32.63 -4.30
C GLN A 28 -4.44 31.60 -4.48
N PRO A 29 -4.67 30.51 -5.23
CA PRO A 29 -3.59 29.61 -5.58
C PRO A 29 -2.55 30.38 -6.41
N ALA A 30 -1.28 30.17 -6.12
CA ALA A 30 -0.17 30.80 -6.82
C ALA A 30 0.97 29.80 -7.01
N VAL A 31 1.63 29.86 -8.16
CA VAL A 31 2.89 29.18 -8.44
C VAL A 31 3.98 30.24 -8.53
N TRP A 32 5.07 30.06 -7.80
CA TRP A 32 6.20 30.98 -7.85
C TRP A 32 7.00 30.75 -9.13
N ILE A 33 6.66 31.48 -10.19
CA ILE A 33 7.42 31.51 -11.45
C ILE A 33 8.54 32.55 -11.31
N LYS A 34 9.78 32.18 -11.65
CA LYS A 34 10.92 33.11 -11.58
C LYS A 34 11.01 33.94 -12.86
N PRO A 35 11.67 35.11 -12.84
CA PRO A 35 11.92 35.91 -14.04
C PRO A 35 12.61 35.14 -15.18
N GLU A 36 13.51 34.21 -14.85
CA GLU A 36 14.19 33.33 -15.82
C GLU A 36 13.22 32.36 -16.52
N ASP A 37 12.18 31.89 -15.83
CA ASP A 37 11.14 31.02 -16.41
C ASP A 37 10.20 31.83 -17.32
N GLU A 38 9.88 33.06 -16.93
CA GLU A 38 9.08 33.99 -17.77
C GLU A 38 9.83 34.30 -19.07
N GLN A 39 11.10 34.70 -18.97
CA GLN A 39 11.94 34.95 -20.14
C GLN A 39 12.08 33.72 -21.04
N PHE A 40 12.20 32.53 -20.45
CA PHE A 40 12.21 31.27 -21.20
C PHE A 40 10.91 31.09 -21.99
N SER A 41 9.75 31.30 -21.37
CA SER A 41 8.46 31.15 -22.04
C SER A 41 8.26 32.15 -23.18
N GLU A 42 8.70 33.41 -23.02
CA GLU A 42 8.68 34.41 -24.08
C GLU A 42 9.58 34.00 -25.26
N ASN A 43 10.77 33.48 -24.98
CA ASN A 43 11.69 32.99 -26.01
C ASN A 43 11.09 31.81 -26.79
N ILE A 44 10.41 30.89 -26.12
CA ILE A 44 9.69 29.78 -26.76
C ILE A 44 8.57 30.32 -27.66
N PHE A 45 7.77 31.29 -27.19
CA PHE A 45 6.71 31.88 -28.00
C PHE A 45 7.25 32.59 -29.23
N ASN A 46 8.35 33.33 -29.09
CA ASN A 46 9.03 33.98 -30.21
C ASN A 46 9.63 32.96 -31.19
N GLN A 47 10.35 31.96 -30.69
CA GLN A 47 11.00 30.93 -31.49
C GLN A 47 10.01 30.16 -32.37
N TYR A 48 8.84 29.82 -31.83
CA TYR A 48 7.81 29.04 -32.52
C TYR A 48 6.70 29.90 -33.13
N ASN A 49 6.85 31.23 -33.15
CA ASN A 49 5.87 32.18 -33.67
C ASN A 49 4.45 31.90 -33.12
N LEU A 50 4.36 31.77 -31.79
CA LEU A 50 3.13 31.50 -31.06
C LEU A 50 2.48 32.81 -30.62
N ASN A 51 1.15 32.87 -30.69
CA ASN A 51 0.37 33.99 -30.18
C ASN A 51 -0.35 33.55 -28.90
N PRO A 52 -0.20 34.27 -27.77
CA PRO A 52 -0.89 33.98 -26.51
C PRO A 52 -2.39 33.74 -26.64
N ASP A 53 -3.10 34.55 -27.44
CA ASP A 53 -4.54 34.42 -27.66
C ASP A 53 -4.94 33.27 -28.58
N LYS A 54 -3.97 32.64 -29.25
CA LYS A 54 -4.15 31.59 -30.25
C LYS A 54 -3.29 30.35 -29.98
N THR A 55 -2.92 30.11 -28.73
CA THR A 55 -2.13 28.93 -28.33
C THR A 55 -2.82 28.14 -27.23
N ILE A 56 -2.89 26.82 -27.39
CA ILE A 56 -3.41 25.87 -26.40
C ILE A 56 -2.27 25.01 -25.87
N ALA A 57 -2.18 24.87 -24.54
CA ALA A 57 -1.28 23.90 -23.90
C ALA A 57 -1.96 22.53 -23.81
N LEU A 58 -1.27 21.46 -24.24
CA LEU A 58 -1.76 20.08 -24.20
C LEU A 58 -0.91 19.21 -23.26
N PHE A 59 -1.58 18.47 -22.38
CA PHE A 59 -1.02 17.42 -21.52
C PHE A 59 -1.80 16.12 -21.72
N ALA A 60 -1.49 15.37 -22.78
CA ALA A 60 -2.24 14.15 -23.11
C ALA A 60 -1.80 12.91 -22.31
N ALA A 61 -0.65 12.98 -21.64
CA ALA A 61 -0.12 11.90 -20.83
C ALA A 61 -0.77 11.82 -19.44
N ALA A 62 -0.57 10.68 -18.79
CA ALA A 62 -1.03 10.43 -17.43
C ALA A 62 0.02 9.63 -16.65
N GLN A 63 -0.03 9.67 -15.31
CA GLN A 63 0.89 8.92 -14.43
C GLN A 63 0.89 7.41 -14.72
N PHE A 64 -0.23 6.86 -15.20
CA PHE A 64 -0.38 5.44 -15.51
C PHE A 64 -1.02 5.24 -16.88
N ASP A 65 -0.53 4.26 -17.65
CA ASP A 65 -1.00 3.95 -19.02
C ASP A 65 -2.50 3.70 -19.11
N HIS A 66 -3.10 3.10 -18.07
CA HIS A 66 -4.52 2.82 -18.04
C HIS A 66 -5.39 4.08 -17.92
N ARG A 67 -4.80 5.24 -17.55
CA ARG A 67 -5.43 6.57 -17.49
C ARG A 67 -5.22 7.40 -18.77
N VAL A 68 -4.50 6.87 -19.76
CA VAL A 68 -4.26 7.61 -21.01
C VAL A 68 -5.53 7.65 -21.85
N TYR A 69 -5.97 8.86 -22.20
CA TYR A 69 -7.08 9.11 -23.13
C TYR A 69 -6.54 9.36 -24.54
N GLN A 70 -7.00 8.57 -25.51
CA GLN A 70 -6.43 8.54 -26.86
C GLN A 70 -7.08 9.53 -27.84
N HIS A 71 -8.12 10.26 -27.43
CA HIS A 71 -8.93 11.04 -28.36
C HIS A 71 -8.79 12.57 -28.18
N TYR A 72 -7.74 13.07 -27.52
CA TYR A 72 -7.47 14.51 -27.45
C TYR A 72 -7.33 15.12 -28.84
N GLY A 73 -6.57 14.47 -29.73
CA GLY A 73 -6.38 14.97 -31.09
C GLY A 73 -7.70 15.15 -31.85
N LYS A 74 -8.59 14.16 -31.77
CA LYS A 74 -9.93 14.21 -32.37
C LYS A 74 -10.81 15.31 -31.75
N ALA A 75 -10.80 15.44 -30.43
CA ALA A 75 -11.61 16.44 -29.73
C ALA A 75 -11.16 17.89 -30.01
N LEU A 76 -9.85 18.09 -30.21
CA LEU A 76 -9.25 19.40 -30.48
C LEU A 76 -9.28 19.81 -31.95
N SER A 77 -9.29 18.85 -32.90
CA SER A 77 -9.08 19.12 -34.33
C SER A 77 -10.00 20.21 -34.90
N GLU A 78 -11.31 20.03 -34.79
CA GLU A 78 -12.29 20.98 -35.34
C GLU A 78 -12.24 22.33 -34.62
N PHE A 79 -12.17 22.30 -33.29
CA PHE A 79 -12.10 23.50 -32.45
C PHE A 79 -10.86 24.35 -32.77
N CYS A 80 -9.69 23.72 -32.90
CA CYS A 80 -8.46 24.42 -33.23
C CYS A 80 -8.48 24.99 -34.65
N ARG A 81 -8.95 24.22 -35.64
CA ARG A 81 -9.03 24.67 -37.04
C ARG A 81 -9.97 25.86 -37.19
N LYS A 82 -11.18 25.79 -36.60
CA LYS A 82 -12.19 26.86 -36.69
C LYS A 82 -11.71 28.17 -36.07
N ASN A 83 -10.94 28.10 -34.98
CA ASN A 83 -10.51 29.27 -34.23
C ASN A 83 -9.06 29.70 -34.53
N ASN A 84 -8.38 29.01 -35.44
CA ASN A 84 -6.98 29.22 -35.81
C ASN A 84 -6.01 29.11 -34.61
N PHE A 85 -6.13 28.04 -33.82
CA PHE A 85 -5.24 27.76 -32.70
C PHE A 85 -4.01 26.94 -33.13
N LYS A 86 -2.86 27.27 -32.54
CA LYS A 86 -1.69 26.39 -32.46
C LYS A 86 -1.70 25.62 -31.15
N VAL A 87 -1.01 24.48 -31.10
CA VAL A 87 -0.97 23.62 -29.90
C VAL A 87 0.47 23.35 -29.47
N ILE A 88 0.75 23.58 -28.19
CA ILE A 88 2.04 23.23 -27.57
C ILE A 88 1.85 22.11 -26.56
N ALA A 89 2.48 20.96 -26.78
CA ALA A 89 2.42 19.83 -25.88
C ALA A 89 3.56 19.88 -24.86
N LEU A 90 3.21 19.64 -23.59
CA LEU A 90 4.11 19.65 -22.44
C LEU A 90 4.03 18.29 -21.72
N GLY A 91 5.09 17.93 -21.00
CA GLY A 91 5.21 16.65 -20.31
C GLY A 91 6.66 16.24 -20.03
N ALA A 92 6.84 15.10 -19.39
CA ALA A 92 8.14 14.46 -19.20
C ALA A 92 8.64 13.82 -20.52
N GLN A 93 9.91 13.39 -20.56
CA GLN A 93 10.50 12.79 -21.77
C GLN A 93 9.72 11.55 -22.26
N GLN A 94 9.20 10.75 -21.33
CA GLN A 94 8.39 9.57 -21.64
C GLN A 94 7.05 9.89 -22.32
N ASP A 95 6.56 11.12 -22.19
CA ASP A 95 5.26 11.57 -22.72
C ASP A 95 5.34 11.97 -24.20
N TYR A 96 6.56 11.98 -24.78
CA TYR A 96 6.81 12.48 -26.12
C TYR A 96 5.95 11.77 -27.17
N GLU A 97 5.88 10.44 -27.15
CA GLU A 97 5.19 9.64 -28.16
C GLU A 97 3.67 9.78 -28.11
N ILE A 98 3.08 9.84 -26.91
CA ILE A 98 1.62 10.03 -26.76
C ILE A 98 1.20 11.43 -27.17
N ASN A 99 2.01 12.45 -26.83
CA ASN A 99 1.78 13.82 -27.28
C ASN A 99 1.94 13.93 -28.80
N ARG A 100 2.97 13.32 -29.40
CA ARG A 100 3.17 13.28 -30.86
C ARG A 100 1.94 12.74 -31.59
N LYS A 101 1.43 11.57 -31.19
CA LYS A 101 0.23 10.97 -31.78
C LYS A 101 -0.99 11.88 -31.71
N ASN A 102 -1.19 12.55 -30.57
CA ASN A 102 -2.31 13.47 -30.42
C ASN A 102 -2.13 14.71 -31.29
N LEU A 103 -0.94 15.34 -31.29
CA LEU A 103 -0.64 16.49 -32.12
C LEU A 103 -0.83 16.21 -33.61
N ASP A 104 -0.34 15.07 -34.10
CA ASP A 104 -0.52 14.62 -35.49
C ASP A 104 -2.01 14.51 -35.84
N ALA A 105 -2.83 14.01 -34.91
CA ALA A 105 -4.28 13.86 -35.10
C ALA A 105 -5.08 15.17 -35.02
N ILE A 106 -4.54 16.25 -34.43
CA ILE A 106 -5.21 17.57 -34.41
C ILE A 106 -5.22 18.18 -35.81
N GLY A 107 -4.11 18.03 -36.55
CA GLY A 107 -3.98 18.56 -37.91
C GLY A 107 -3.90 20.09 -37.97
N VAL A 108 -3.27 20.72 -36.99
CA VAL A 108 -2.89 22.14 -36.97
C VAL A 108 -1.41 22.28 -36.60
N GLU A 109 -0.83 23.46 -36.82
CA GLU A 109 0.55 23.73 -36.43
C GLU A 109 0.75 23.50 -34.93
N SER A 110 1.70 22.64 -34.58
CA SER A 110 1.89 22.19 -33.21
C SER A 110 3.33 21.83 -32.87
N PHE A 111 3.67 21.91 -31.59
CA PHE A 111 5.03 21.78 -31.08
C PHE A 111 5.08 20.86 -29.87
N ASN A 112 6.03 19.94 -29.84
CA ASN A 112 6.21 19.00 -28.74
C ASN A 112 7.44 19.37 -27.91
N LEU A 113 7.21 19.86 -26.69
CA LEU A 113 8.23 20.20 -25.70
C LEU A 113 8.32 19.20 -24.54
N SER A 114 7.74 18.00 -24.72
CA SER A 114 7.86 16.91 -23.73
C SER A 114 9.35 16.60 -23.47
N GLY A 115 9.75 16.61 -22.20
CA GLY A 115 11.14 16.41 -21.77
C GLY A 115 12.07 17.61 -21.91
N LYS A 116 11.59 18.76 -22.41
CA LYS A 116 12.41 19.96 -22.69
C LYS A 116 12.18 21.12 -21.72
N THR A 117 11.32 20.95 -20.72
CA THR A 117 10.95 22.01 -19.78
C THR A 117 10.96 21.50 -18.35
N THR A 118 11.27 22.38 -17.41
CA THR A 118 10.99 22.16 -15.99
C THR A 118 9.51 22.41 -15.68
N ILE A 119 9.05 22.05 -14.47
CA ILE A 119 7.68 22.34 -14.04
C ILE A 119 7.40 23.85 -14.01
N LEU A 120 8.37 24.67 -13.56
CA LEU A 120 8.22 26.13 -13.51
C LEU A 120 8.17 26.75 -14.91
N GLN A 121 9.00 26.26 -15.83
CA GLN A 121 8.96 26.66 -17.24
C GLN A 121 7.64 26.26 -17.92
N SER A 122 7.13 25.06 -17.63
CA SER A 122 5.80 24.62 -18.07
C SER A 122 4.70 25.55 -17.53
N ALA A 123 4.76 25.93 -16.26
CA ALA A 123 3.82 26.88 -15.66
C ALA A 123 3.88 28.27 -16.34
N ALA A 124 5.08 28.76 -16.67
CA ALA A 124 5.27 30.00 -17.41
C ALA A 124 4.70 29.93 -18.84
N ILE A 125 4.88 28.81 -19.55
CA ILE A 125 4.26 28.58 -20.86
C ILE A 125 2.73 28.52 -20.75
N ILE A 126 2.18 27.82 -19.75
CA ILE A 126 0.73 27.74 -19.52
C ILE A 126 0.15 29.14 -19.27
N LYS A 127 0.84 29.98 -18.50
CA LYS A 127 0.45 31.37 -18.21
C LYS A 127 0.26 32.21 -19.48
N LEU A 128 1.03 31.93 -20.54
CA LEU A 128 0.90 32.62 -21.83
C LEU A 128 -0.13 31.97 -22.75
N CYS A 129 -0.54 30.72 -22.53
CA CYS A 129 -1.53 30.05 -23.37
C CYS A 129 -2.94 30.55 -23.09
N LYS A 130 -3.79 30.56 -24.12
CA LYS A 130 -5.20 30.96 -24.00
C LYS A 130 -5.99 29.99 -23.13
N MET A 131 -5.66 28.71 -23.22
CA MET A 131 -6.32 27.63 -22.50
C MET A 131 -5.36 26.44 -22.38
N ALA A 132 -5.57 25.60 -21.36
CA ALA A 132 -4.86 24.34 -21.19
C ALA A 132 -5.82 23.14 -21.20
N VAL A 133 -5.36 22.00 -21.71
CA VAL A 133 -6.18 20.79 -21.89
C VAL A 133 -5.38 19.55 -21.52
N GLY A 134 -5.95 18.63 -20.73
CA GLY A 134 -5.23 17.41 -20.37
C GLY A 134 -5.92 16.42 -19.45
N ALA A 135 -5.21 15.35 -19.09
CA ALA A 135 -5.72 14.19 -18.33
C ALA A 135 -5.26 14.17 -16.86
N GLU A 136 -4.87 15.32 -16.30
CA GLU A 136 -4.23 15.38 -14.99
C GLU A 136 -4.74 16.52 -14.11
N THR A 137 -4.90 16.21 -12.82
CA THR A 137 -5.29 17.20 -11.80
C THR A 137 -4.17 18.23 -11.59
N SER A 138 -2.91 17.81 -11.71
CA SER A 138 -1.74 18.70 -11.63
C SER A 138 -1.79 19.84 -12.65
N LEU A 139 -2.28 19.58 -13.88
CA LEU A 139 -2.49 20.62 -14.88
C LEU A 139 -3.50 21.65 -14.40
N ALA A 140 -4.65 21.20 -13.88
CA ALA A 140 -5.69 22.10 -13.40
C ALA A 140 -5.16 23.00 -12.27
N HIS A 141 -4.44 22.45 -11.30
CA HIS A 141 -3.86 23.26 -10.22
C HIS A 141 -2.88 24.31 -10.76
N ILE A 142 -1.97 23.93 -11.67
CA ILE A 142 -1.01 24.87 -12.26
C ILE A 142 -1.74 25.95 -13.08
N ALA A 143 -2.65 25.55 -13.97
CA ALA A 143 -3.41 26.46 -14.82
C ALA A 143 -4.24 27.45 -13.99
N CYS A 144 -4.92 26.98 -12.95
CA CYS A 144 -5.65 27.86 -12.02
C CYS A 144 -4.72 28.83 -11.29
N ALA A 145 -3.56 28.36 -10.82
CA ALA A 145 -2.60 29.18 -10.10
C ALA A 145 -1.95 30.27 -10.96
N VAL A 146 -1.89 30.08 -12.28
CA VAL A 146 -1.37 31.07 -13.24
C VAL A 146 -2.47 31.84 -13.97
N GLY A 147 -3.75 31.57 -13.66
CA GLY A 147 -4.90 32.28 -14.23
C GLY A 147 -5.35 31.81 -15.61
N THR A 148 -4.92 30.64 -16.08
CA THR A 148 -5.27 30.09 -17.39
C THR A 148 -6.51 29.20 -17.32
N PRO A 149 -7.57 29.46 -18.12
CA PRO A 149 -8.71 28.56 -18.28
C PRO A 149 -8.25 27.16 -18.68
N ASN A 150 -8.92 26.12 -18.17
CA ASN A 150 -8.53 24.75 -18.46
C ASN A 150 -9.70 23.79 -18.59
N VAL A 151 -9.50 22.77 -19.43
CA VAL A 151 -10.41 21.64 -19.58
C VAL A 151 -9.67 20.37 -19.22
N ILE A 152 -10.14 19.68 -18.19
CA ILE A 152 -9.57 18.40 -17.77
C ILE A 152 -10.55 17.26 -17.96
N LEU A 153 -10.02 16.08 -18.22
CA LEU A 153 -10.78 14.84 -18.19
C LEU A 153 -10.63 14.19 -16.81
N LEU A 154 -11.75 13.84 -16.16
CA LEU A 154 -11.73 13.13 -14.89
C LEU A 154 -12.57 11.84 -14.94
N GLY A 155 -11.94 10.74 -14.55
CA GLY A 155 -12.57 9.43 -14.36
C GLY A 155 -12.80 9.05 -12.89
N GLY A 156 -13.48 7.93 -12.67
CA GLY A 156 -14.01 7.43 -11.40
C GLY A 156 -13.03 6.88 -10.36
N GLY A 157 -11.74 7.26 -10.38
CA GLY A 157 -10.77 6.83 -9.37
C GLY A 157 -10.89 7.62 -8.06
N HIS A 158 -10.51 8.89 -8.10
CA HIS A 158 -10.64 9.84 -7.00
C HIS A 158 -11.74 10.88 -7.27
N PHE A 159 -12.76 10.53 -8.05
CA PHE A 159 -13.78 11.50 -8.47
C PHE A 159 -14.45 12.14 -7.26
N GLY A 160 -14.62 13.47 -7.29
CA GLY A 160 -15.13 14.26 -6.17
C GLY A 160 -14.08 14.73 -5.15
N ARG A 161 -12.88 14.12 -5.09
CA ARG A 161 -11.84 14.46 -4.08
C ARG A 161 -11.33 15.90 -4.17
N PHE A 162 -11.28 16.47 -5.37
CA PHE A 162 -10.67 17.77 -5.65
C PHE A 162 -11.65 18.72 -6.36
N ILE A 163 -12.95 18.45 -6.30
CA ILE A 163 -13.98 19.24 -6.98
C ILE A 163 -14.71 20.13 -5.95
N PRO A 164 -15.06 21.38 -6.29
CA PRO A 164 -14.58 22.14 -7.45
C PRO A 164 -13.20 22.79 -7.27
N TYR A 165 -12.44 22.86 -8.38
CA TYR A 165 -11.10 23.46 -8.45
C TYR A 165 -11.15 24.99 -8.49
N SER A 166 -11.79 25.56 -9.52
CA SER A 166 -11.84 26.99 -9.79
C SER A 166 -12.92 27.28 -10.86
N PRO A 167 -13.49 28.48 -10.92
CA PRO A 167 -14.31 28.93 -12.06
C PRO A 167 -13.62 28.83 -13.43
N LEU A 168 -12.27 28.76 -13.43
CA LEU A 168 -11.46 28.57 -14.64
C LEU A 168 -11.40 27.12 -15.13
N THR A 169 -11.86 26.16 -14.34
CA THR A 169 -11.76 24.72 -14.66
C THR A 169 -13.11 24.17 -15.11
N SER A 170 -13.08 23.58 -16.30
CA SER A 170 -14.14 22.72 -16.82
C SER A 170 -13.69 21.26 -16.79
N ILE A 171 -14.59 20.37 -16.41
CA ILE A 171 -14.34 18.93 -16.27
C ILE A 171 -15.19 18.20 -17.30
N ALA A 172 -14.59 17.32 -18.09
CA ALA A 172 -15.30 16.35 -18.92
C ALA A 172 -15.26 14.98 -18.23
N CYS A 173 -16.42 14.33 -18.06
CA CYS A 173 -16.51 13.06 -17.35
C CYS A 173 -17.61 12.14 -17.89
N LEU A 174 -17.39 10.83 -17.71
CA LEU A 174 -18.35 9.75 -18.00
C LEU A 174 -18.69 9.05 -16.68
N PRO A 175 -19.79 9.44 -16.02
CA PRO A 175 -20.11 8.91 -14.71
C PRO A 175 -20.66 7.50 -14.78
N LEU A 176 -20.10 6.67 -13.92
CA LEU A 176 -20.32 5.23 -13.91
C LEU A 176 -20.52 4.76 -12.48
N GLU A 177 -21.28 3.69 -12.30
CA GLU A 177 -21.59 3.10 -11.00
C GLU A 177 -20.36 2.72 -10.16
N CYS A 178 -19.20 2.52 -10.81
CA CYS A 178 -17.94 2.17 -10.17
C CYS A 178 -17.06 3.38 -9.80
N TYR A 179 -17.61 4.60 -9.81
CA TYR A 179 -16.91 5.78 -9.32
C TYR A 179 -16.54 5.63 -7.83
N GLY A 180 -15.39 6.17 -7.44
CA GLY A 180 -14.82 5.97 -6.09
C GLY A 180 -13.94 4.72 -5.99
N CYS A 181 -13.52 4.12 -7.11
CA CYS A 181 -12.71 2.89 -7.12
C CYS A 181 -11.25 3.08 -6.70
N ASN A 182 -10.79 4.31 -6.40
CA ASN A 182 -9.40 4.62 -6.08
C ASN A 182 -8.40 4.12 -7.13
N TRP A 183 -8.80 4.14 -8.41
CA TRP A 183 -8.10 3.55 -9.57
C TRP A 183 -7.92 2.02 -9.52
N GLY A 184 -8.48 1.33 -8.52
CA GLY A 184 -8.66 -0.13 -8.48
C GLY A 184 -9.90 -0.55 -9.29
N CYS A 185 -9.83 -0.40 -10.60
CA CYS A 185 -10.98 -0.62 -11.48
C CYS A 185 -11.43 -2.09 -11.47
N ARG A 186 -12.71 -2.36 -11.15
CA ARG A 186 -13.29 -3.72 -11.24
C ARG A 186 -13.42 -4.21 -12.69
N TYR A 187 -13.43 -3.28 -13.63
CA TYR A 187 -13.52 -3.54 -15.07
C TYR A 187 -12.11 -3.58 -15.67
N ARG A 188 -11.88 -4.46 -16.66
CA ARG A 188 -10.57 -4.60 -17.32
C ARG A 188 -10.08 -3.29 -17.96
N THR A 189 -11.03 -2.46 -18.38
CA THR A 189 -10.79 -1.18 -19.02
C THR A 189 -11.32 -0.07 -18.10
N PRO A 190 -10.53 0.97 -17.80
CA PRO A 190 -11.04 2.17 -17.11
C PRO A 190 -11.97 2.97 -18.03
N HIS A 191 -13.19 2.45 -18.22
CA HIS A 191 -14.19 3.01 -19.14
C HIS A 191 -14.48 4.49 -18.86
N CYS A 192 -14.45 4.90 -17.58
CA CYS A 192 -14.64 6.28 -17.15
C CYS A 192 -13.63 7.28 -17.77
N VAL A 193 -12.50 6.78 -18.27
CA VAL A 193 -11.50 7.59 -18.98
C VAL A 193 -11.49 7.23 -20.45
N LYS A 194 -11.36 5.93 -20.77
CA LYS A 194 -11.09 5.47 -22.15
C LYS A 194 -12.28 5.60 -23.09
N ASP A 195 -13.50 5.48 -22.56
CA ASP A 195 -14.73 5.51 -23.36
C ASP A 195 -15.48 6.85 -23.26
N LEU A 196 -14.83 7.88 -22.70
CA LEU A 196 -15.37 9.24 -22.80
C LEU A 196 -15.49 9.62 -24.28
N ALA A 197 -16.68 10.00 -24.70
CA ALA A 197 -16.96 10.39 -26.06
C ALA A 197 -16.22 11.72 -26.38
N PRO A 198 -15.47 11.80 -27.50
CA PRO A 198 -14.71 13.00 -27.85
C PRO A 198 -15.54 14.29 -27.91
N GLN A 199 -16.82 14.17 -28.26
CA GLN A 199 -17.76 15.29 -28.33
C GLN A 199 -17.99 15.96 -26.97
N VAL A 200 -17.89 15.22 -25.86
CA VAL A 200 -18.01 15.77 -24.50
C VAL A 200 -16.85 16.71 -24.22
N LEU A 201 -15.64 16.29 -24.60
CA LEU A 201 -14.45 17.13 -24.47
C LEU A 201 -14.50 18.32 -25.44
N SER A 202 -14.97 18.15 -26.67
CA SER A 202 -15.15 19.25 -27.63
C SER A 202 -16.14 20.31 -27.15
N GLU A 203 -17.27 19.90 -26.56
CA GLU A 203 -18.25 20.84 -26.00
C GLU A 203 -17.68 21.59 -24.79
N ALA A 204 -16.95 20.87 -23.93
CA ALA A 204 -16.25 21.48 -22.81
C ALA A 204 -15.24 22.55 -23.28
N LEU A 205 -14.44 22.27 -24.32
CA LEU A 205 -13.51 23.22 -24.91
C LEU A 205 -14.21 24.46 -25.45
N LYS A 206 -15.27 24.27 -26.24
CA LYS A 206 -16.03 25.34 -26.86
C LYS A 206 -16.63 26.27 -25.81
N GLN A 207 -17.38 25.73 -24.85
CA GLN A 207 -18.01 26.58 -23.85
C GLN A 207 -16.99 27.21 -22.89
N THR A 208 -15.89 26.52 -22.57
CA THR A 208 -14.80 27.10 -21.76
C THR A 208 -14.19 28.33 -22.40
N PHE A 209 -14.07 28.29 -23.73
CA PHE A 209 -13.56 29.40 -24.52
C PHE A 209 -14.60 30.53 -24.70
N GLU A 210 -15.86 30.21 -24.98
CA GLU A 210 -16.88 31.20 -25.39
C GLU A 210 -17.63 31.85 -24.22
N ILE A 211 -17.84 31.10 -23.13
CA ILE A 211 -18.74 31.44 -22.03
C ILE A 211 -17.95 31.49 -20.72
N PRO A 212 -17.70 32.69 -20.16
CA PRO A 212 -17.16 32.81 -18.81
C PRO A 212 -18.14 32.24 -17.78
N SER A 213 -17.63 31.56 -16.75
CA SER A 213 -18.46 31.10 -15.63
C SER A 213 -17.88 31.59 -14.31
N GLN A 214 -18.76 31.81 -13.34
CA GLN A 214 -18.40 32.09 -11.94
C GLN A 214 -18.31 30.80 -11.11
N LYS A 215 -18.61 29.64 -11.71
CA LYS A 215 -18.53 28.31 -11.11
C LYS A 215 -17.69 27.39 -11.99
N SER A 216 -17.14 26.34 -11.39
CA SER A 216 -16.54 25.26 -12.19
C SER A 216 -17.64 24.55 -12.97
N ARG A 217 -17.35 24.13 -14.21
CA ARG A 217 -18.31 23.41 -15.06
C ARG A 217 -17.98 21.93 -15.14
N ILE A 218 -19.01 21.10 -15.18
CA ILE A 218 -18.89 19.65 -15.31
C ILE A 218 -19.75 19.21 -16.48
N PHE A 219 -19.07 18.86 -17.57
CA PHE A 219 -19.64 18.29 -18.78
C PHE A 219 -19.79 16.78 -18.59
N ILE A 220 -21.04 16.33 -18.51
CA ILE A 220 -21.39 14.94 -18.24
C ILE A 220 -21.77 14.27 -19.55
N GLN A 221 -21.09 13.18 -19.90
CA GLN A 221 -21.56 12.30 -20.97
C GLN A 221 -22.92 11.73 -20.61
N GLY A 222 -23.95 12.06 -21.39
CA GLY A 222 -25.29 11.53 -21.21
C GLY A 222 -25.38 10.03 -21.50
N ASN A 223 -26.34 9.37 -20.86
CA ASN A 223 -26.55 7.92 -21.01
C ASN A 223 -26.83 7.48 -22.47
N SER A 224 -27.37 8.35 -23.32
CA SER A 224 -27.56 8.11 -24.76
C SER A 224 -26.26 7.93 -25.54
N LEU A 225 -25.15 8.54 -25.08
CA LEU A 225 -23.82 8.34 -25.63
C LEU A 225 -23.09 7.15 -24.97
N TRP A 226 -23.72 6.48 -24.00
CA TRP A 226 -23.18 5.31 -23.32
C TRP A 226 -23.84 4.03 -23.85
N GLN A 227 -23.03 3.17 -24.49
CA GLN A 227 -23.53 1.91 -25.01
C GLN A 227 -23.78 0.92 -23.87
N ARG A 228 -25.02 0.46 -23.74
CA ARG A 228 -25.40 -0.57 -22.76
C ARG A 228 -24.78 -1.90 -23.16
N ASP A 229 -24.00 -2.46 -22.25
CA ASP A 229 -23.29 -3.73 -22.40
C ASP A 229 -23.18 -4.38 -21.01
N PRO A 230 -23.58 -5.66 -20.83
CA PRO A 230 -23.46 -6.37 -19.56
C PRO A 230 -22.03 -6.45 -19.00
N GLU A 231 -20.99 -6.32 -19.84
CA GLU A 231 -19.60 -6.35 -19.42
C GLU A 231 -19.03 -4.96 -19.05
N LYS A 232 -19.83 -3.90 -19.25
CA LYS A 232 -19.45 -2.52 -18.95
C LYS A 232 -20.18 -1.99 -17.71
N PRO A 233 -19.59 -1.01 -16.99
CA PRO A 233 -20.28 -0.35 -15.89
C PRO A 233 -21.59 0.31 -16.33
N GLN A 234 -22.57 0.30 -15.43
CA GLN A 234 -23.77 1.11 -15.65
C GLN A 234 -23.46 2.60 -15.53
N TRP A 235 -24.10 3.39 -16.39
CA TRP A 235 -24.10 4.84 -16.25
C TRP A 235 -24.81 5.24 -14.95
N LYS A 236 -24.26 6.22 -14.23
CA LYS A 236 -24.84 6.74 -12.99
C LYS A 236 -24.89 8.27 -13.03
N SER A 237 -25.90 8.89 -12.41
CA SER A 237 -25.94 10.36 -12.28
C SER A 237 -24.80 10.85 -11.39
N CYS A 238 -24.20 11.99 -11.75
CA CYS A 238 -23.20 12.67 -10.90
C CYS A 238 -23.84 13.38 -9.71
N GLU A 239 -25.15 13.63 -9.70
CA GLU A 239 -25.82 14.44 -8.66
C GLU A 239 -25.65 13.84 -7.25
N ASP A 240 -25.47 12.52 -7.14
CA ASP A 240 -25.18 11.80 -5.89
C ASP A 240 -23.70 11.91 -5.45
N LEU A 241 -22.81 12.43 -6.30
CA LEU A 241 -21.35 12.35 -6.14
C LEU A 241 -20.67 13.71 -5.93
N ILE A 242 -21.37 14.83 -6.18
CA ILE A 242 -20.82 16.19 -6.08
C ILE A 242 -21.83 17.17 -5.51
N ASN A 243 -21.36 18.16 -4.75
CA ASN A 243 -22.20 19.24 -4.26
C ASN A 243 -22.61 20.19 -5.41
N ILE A 244 -23.84 20.01 -5.89
CA ILE A 244 -24.41 20.74 -7.04
C ILE A 244 -24.52 22.25 -6.84
N ASN A 245 -24.39 22.77 -5.61
CA ASN A 245 -24.54 24.20 -5.34
C ASN A 245 -23.36 25.03 -5.86
N ASN A 246 -22.17 24.43 -5.98
CA ASN A 246 -20.91 25.14 -6.30
C ASN A 246 -20.35 24.82 -7.70
N VAL A 247 -21.10 24.07 -8.51
CA VAL A 247 -20.73 23.68 -9.88
C VAL A 247 -21.88 23.90 -10.85
N GLU A 248 -21.56 24.06 -12.12
CA GLU A 248 -22.52 24.09 -13.23
C GLU A 248 -22.44 22.75 -13.97
N ILE A 249 -23.53 21.98 -13.95
CA ILE A 249 -23.61 20.68 -14.60
C ILE A 249 -24.21 20.86 -16.01
N ILE A 250 -23.50 20.37 -17.02
CA ILE A 250 -23.88 20.47 -18.43
C ILE A 250 -23.94 19.06 -19.02
N PRO A 251 -25.12 18.50 -19.28
CA PRO A 251 -25.24 17.21 -19.94
C PRO A 251 -24.87 17.33 -21.42
N VAL A 252 -24.12 16.37 -21.94
CA VAL A 252 -23.76 16.28 -23.35
C VAL A 252 -24.33 14.99 -23.93
N GLY A 253 -25.28 15.12 -24.86
CA GLY A 253 -25.85 14.01 -25.62
C GLY A 253 -27.26 13.54 -25.22
N SER A 254 -27.89 14.05 -24.15
CA SER A 254 -29.25 13.66 -23.72
C SER A 254 -30.38 14.37 -24.48
N ASP A 255 -31.53 13.70 -24.67
CA ASP A 255 -32.78 14.25 -25.25
C ASP A 255 -33.64 15.12 -24.29
N THR A 256 -33.09 15.67 -23.21
CA THR A 256 -33.84 16.53 -22.28
C THR A 256 -33.62 18.04 -22.55
N PRO A 257 -34.68 18.86 -22.64
CA PRO A 257 -34.57 20.27 -23.00
C PRO A 257 -34.05 21.10 -21.82
N HIS A 258 -33.06 21.97 -22.07
CA HIS A 258 -32.69 23.01 -21.13
C HIS A 258 -33.77 24.10 -21.08
N PRO A 259 -34.14 24.62 -19.88
CA PRO A 259 -34.92 25.83 -19.80
C PRO A 259 -34.08 27.02 -20.31
N GLU A 260 -34.67 27.80 -21.20
CA GLU A 260 -34.09 29.01 -21.79
C GLU A 260 -33.44 29.91 -20.73
N ARG A 261 -32.19 30.30 -20.94
CA ARG A 261 -31.57 31.45 -20.26
C ARG A 261 -30.99 32.40 -21.30
N ASN A 262 -31.83 33.34 -21.72
CA ASN A 262 -31.41 34.61 -22.30
C ASN A 262 -30.67 35.41 -21.22
N ILE A 263 -29.35 35.58 -21.35
CA ILE A 263 -28.66 36.70 -20.69
C ILE A 263 -27.60 37.24 -21.66
N ASP A 264 -27.95 38.35 -22.32
CA ASP A 264 -27.00 39.24 -22.98
C ASP A 264 -26.08 39.85 -21.91
N ASN A 265 -24.79 39.52 -21.96
CA ASN A 265 -23.79 39.87 -20.94
C ASN A 265 -22.57 40.54 -21.58
N THR A 266 -22.82 41.49 -22.46
CA THR A 266 -21.77 42.26 -23.13
C THR A 266 -21.00 43.17 -22.14
N GLU A 267 -21.63 43.61 -21.04
CA GLU A 267 -20.97 44.42 -19.99
C GLU A 267 -20.18 43.60 -18.95
N VAL A 268 -20.61 42.38 -18.64
CA VAL A 268 -19.94 41.49 -17.66
C VAL A 268 -18.59 40.98 -18.20
N ARG A 269 -18.47 40.84 -19.53
CA ARG A 269 -17.24 40.44 -20.22
C ARG A 269 -16.07 41.42 -20.00
N GLN A 270 -16.33 42.72 -19.91
CA GLN A 270 -15.28 43.73 -19.77
C GLN A 270 -14.87 43.95 -18.30
N ALA A 271 -15.81 43.78 -17.36
CA ALA A 271 -15.57 43.99 -15.93
C ALA A 271 -14.73 42.86 -15.29
N ALA A 272 -14.98 41.60 -15.67
CA ALA A 272 -14.22 40.46 -15.17
C ALA A 272 -12.76 40.48 -15.65
N TYR A 273 -12.49 40.98 -16.86
CA TYR A 273 -11.14 41.11 -17.41
C TYR A 273 -10.26 42.11 -16.63
N ASN A 274 -10.86 43.16 -16.08
CA ASN A 274 -10.12 44.21 -15.37
C ASN A 274 -9.89 43.90 -13.87
N LEU A 275 -10.65 42.97 -13.27
CA LEU A 275 -10.59 42.70 -11.83
C LEU A 275 -9.38 41.85 -11.40
N PHE A 276 -8.80 41.06 -12.31
CA PHE A 276 -7.72 40.10 -11.98
C PHE A 276 -6.32 40.71 -11.87
N ARG A 277 -6.16 42.04 -11.95
CA ARG A 277 -4.84 42.69 -12.05
C ARG A 277 -4.41 43.58 -10.88
N GLN A 278 -5.08 43.58 -9.73
CA GLN A 278 -4.66 44.41 -8.58
C GLN A 278 -4.36 43.62 -7.29
N LYS A 279 -3.22 43.97 -6.67
CA LYS A 279 -2.63 43.38 -5.43
C LYS A 279 -3.49 43.60 -4.18
N PRO A 280 -3.40 42.74 -3.14
CA PRO A 280 -4.35 42.72 -2.04
C PRO A 280 -4.03 43.75 -0.94
N LEU A 281 -5.09 44.34 -0.38
CA LEU A 281 -5.08 45.12 0.86
C LEU A 281 -5.74 44.30 1.99
N ILE A 282 -5.21 44.50 3.20
CA ILE A 282 -5.45 43.79 4.46
C ILE A 282 -6.64 44.40 5.23
N ALA A 283 -7.30 43.59 6.08
CA ALA A 283 -8.12 43.90 7.29
C ALA A 283 -9.53 43.26 7.22
N LYS A 284 -10.22 42.82 8.28
CA LYS A 284 -10.04 42.83 9.75
C LYS A 284 -11.03 41.83 10.38
N SER A 285 -10.75 41.45 11.63
CA SER A 285 -11.41 40.44 12.49
C SER A 285 -12.88 40.71 12.89
N ILE A 286 -13.65 39.63 13.14
CA ILE A 286 -14.80 39.60 14.07
C ILE A 286 -14.85 38.26 14.82
N THR A 287 -15.07 38.32 16.14
CA THR A 287 -15.13 37.23 17.15
C THR A 287 -16.53 36.59 17.30
N PRO A 288 -16.65 35.36 17.86
CA PRO A 288 -17.88 34.55 17.85
C PRO A 288 -18.68 34.56 19.17
N LYS A 289 -19.91 34.04 19.13
CA LYS A 289 -20.66 33.57 20.31
C LYS A 289 -21.24 32.17 20.08
N ASN A 290 -21.29 31.44 21.19
CA ASN A 290 -21.59 30.02 21.37
C ASN A 290 -23.10 29.75 21.37
N GLU A 291 -23.51 28.47 21.35
CA GLU A 291 -24.34 27.88 22.42
C GLU A 291 -24.66 26.39 22.20
N PHE A 292 -24.93 25.74 23.36
CA PHE A 292 -25.71 24.52 23.60
C PHE A 292 -25.02 23.16 23.68
N GLY A 293 -24.67 22.80 24.91
CA GLY A 293 -24.45 21.42 25.33
C GLY A 293 -25.72 20.65 25.67
N LYS A 294 -25.59 19.32 25.71
CA LYS A 294 -26.38 18.37 26.51
C LYS A 294 -25.61 17.04 26.68
N LYS A 295 -25.81 16.40 27.84
CA LYS A 295 -25.14 15.19 28.36
C LYS A 295 -25.61 13.88 27.69
N ILE A 296 -24.74 12.86 27.67
CA ILE A 296 -24.99 11.46 27.24
C ILE A 296 -25.07 10.53 28.48
N PRO A 297 -25.95 9.51 28.54
CA PRO A 297 -26.09 8.59 29.68
C PRO A 297 -25.26 7.29 29.59
N ALA A 298 -25.20 6.58 30.73
CA ALA A 298 -24.18 5.62 31.15
C ALA A 298 -24.26 4.16 30.63
N GLU A 299 -23.07 3.55 30.65
CA GLU A 299 -22.58 2.16 30.58
C GLU A 299 -23.55 0.96 30.57
N LYS A 300 -23.29 0.02 29.63
CA LYS A 300 -23.70 -1.39 29.69
C LYS A 300 -22.46 -2.28 29.67
N LYS A 301 -22.19 -2.99 30.77
CA LYS A 301 -21.16 -4.05 30.88
C LYS A 301 -21.49 -5.21 29.94
N MET A 302 -20.52 -5.63 29.13
CA MET A 302 -20.63 -6.78 28.23
C MET A 302 -19.70 -7.90 28.72
N SER A 303 -20.27 -9.05 29.06
CA SER A 303 -19.57 -10.28 29.42
C SER A 303 -19.00 -10.97 28.18
N ILE A 304 -17.72 -11.36 28.21
CA ILE A 304 -17.05 -12.06 27.10
C ILE A 304 -17.15 -13.57 27.34
N GLU A 305 -17.81 -14.29 26.41
CA GLU A 305 -17.75 -15.76 26.33
C GLU A 305 -16.42 -16.21 25.71
N ILE A 306 -15.80 -17.22 26.31
CA ILE A 306 -14.53 -17.80 25.86
C ILE A 306 -14.81 -18.96 24.89
N PRO A 307 -14.26 -18.99 23.66
CA PRO A 307 -14.51 -20.06 22.68
C PRO A 307 -14.05 -21.45 23.15
N ASN A 308 -14.82 -22.48 22.80
CA ASN A 308 -14.67 -23.91 23.15
C ASN A 308 -13.34 -24.60 22.76
N ILE A 309 -12.37 -23.90 22.14
CA ILE A 309 -11.04 -24.44 21.82
C ILE A 309 -10.21 -24.73 23.08
N LEU A 310 -10.57 -24.16 24.23
CA LEU A 310 -9.80 -24.26 25.48
C LEU A 310 -10.08 -25.50 26.35
N LEU A 311 -10.82 -26.50 25.85
CA LEU A 311 -11.19 -27.70 26.61
C LEU A 311 -10.28 -28.93 26.39
N LYS A 312 -9.29 -28.88 25.49
CA LYS A 312 -8.32 -29.99 25.30
C LYS A 312 -6.96 -29.63 25.90
N SER A 313 -6.51 -30.43 26.87
CA SER A 313 -5.21 -30.32 27.53
C SER A 313 -4.01 -30.67 26.64
N LYS A 314 -4.24 -31.16 25.40
CA LYS A 314 -3.20 -31.54 24.44
C LYS A 314 -3.65 -31.21 23.01
N ILE A 315 -2.76 -30.58 22.25
CA ILE A 315 -2.94 -30.30 20.82
C ILE A 315 -2.00 -31.22 20.04
N ASP A 316 -2.55 -32.16 19.29
CA ASP A 316 -1.77 -33.03 18.42
C ASP A 316 -1.44 -32.29 17.12
N LEU A 317 -0.15 -32.06 16.88
CA LEU A 317 0.34 -31.40 15.67
C LEU A 317 0.30 -32.37 14.47
N PRO A 318 -0.29 -31.99 13.32
CA PRO A 318 -0.28 -32.83 12.12
C PRO A 318 1.13 -32.98 11.56
N TYR A 319 1.42 -34.11 10.91
CA TYR A 319 2.65 -34.24 10.13
C TYR A 319 2.58 -33.38 8.87
N ILE A 320 3.64 -32.61 8.61
CA ILE A 320 3.74 -31.73 7.44
C ILE A 320 4.90 -32.19 6.57
N SER A 321 4.62 -32.54 5.31
CA SER A 321 5.63 -32.85 4.30
C SER A 321 5.94 -31.63 3.46
N ILE A 322 7.21 -31.22 3.43
CA ILE A 322 7.71 -30.18 2.53
C ILE A 322 8.68 -30.83 1.53
N VAL A 323 8.48 -30.58 0.24
CA VAL A 323 9.42 -31.00 -0.81
C VAL A 323 10.11 -29.76 -1.41
N THR A 324 11.44 -29.78 -1.53
CA THR A 324 12.20 -28.73 -2.22
C THR A 324 12.93 -29.32 -3.43
N PRO A 325 12.55 -28.97 -4.67
CA PRO A 325 13.38 -29.24 -5.83
C PRO A 325 14.57 -28.27 -5.85
N SER A 326 15.75 -28.75 -6.25
CA SER A 326 16.94 -27.91 -6.42
C SER A 326 17.75 -28.30 -7.65
N TYR A 327 18.28 -27.31 -8.37
CA TYR A 327 19.24 -27.54 -9.45
C TYR A 327 20.04 -26.27 -9.71
N ASN A 328 21.34 -26.30 -9.37
CA ASN A 328 22.28 -25.19 -9.47
C ASN A 328 21.79 -23.89 -8.78
N GLN A 329 21.36 -24.00 -7.51
CA GLN A 329 20.78 -22.88 -6.74
C GLN A 329 21.48 -22.66 -5.39
N SER A 330 22.76 -22.99 -5.30
CA SER A 330 23.60 -22.88 -4.09
C SER A 330 23.47 -21.52 -3.40
N LYS A 331 23.34 -20.45 -4.19
CA LYS A 331 23.21 -19.07 -3.73
C LYS A 331 22.01 -18.83 -2.82
N TYR A 332 20.90 -19.56 -3.01
CA TYR A 332 19.64 -19.32 -2.29
C TYR A 332 19.21 -20.52 -1.44
N LEU A 333 19.68 -21.72 -1.78
CA LEU A 333 19.25 -22.98 -1.18
C LEU A 333 19.41 -23.02 0.34
N GLU A 334 20.54 -22.53 0.87
CA GLU A 334 20.77 -22.54 2.32
C GLU A 334 19.74 -21.69 3.08
N GLU A 335 19.37 -20.53 2.53
CA GLU A 335 18.36 -19.65 3.13
C GLU A 335 16.94 -20.25 3.02
N CYS A 336 16.65 -20.96 1.92
CA CYS A 336 15.41 -21.74 1.77
C CYS A 336 15.30 -22.82 2.86
N ILE A 337 16.34 -23.65 3.00
CA ILE A 337 16.43 -24.71 4.02
C ILE A 337 16.27 -24.13 5.43
N ASP A 338 17.00 -23.05 5.74
CA ASP A 338 16.93 -22.40 7.05
C ASP A 338 15.53 -21.83 7.33
N SER A 339 14.85 -21.26 6.33
CA SER A 339 13.49 -20.74 6.50
C SER A 339 12.46 -21.79 6.92
N ILE A 340 12.72 -23.07 6.61
CA ILE A 340 11.87 -24.21 6.95
C ILE A 340 12.29 -24.79 8.31
N LEU A 341 13.59 -25.11 8.46
CA LEU A 341 14.10 -25.81 9.65
C LEU A 341 14.14 -24.92 10.90
N SER A 342 14.41 -23.62 10.76
CA SER A 342 14.48 -22.68 11.90
C SER A 342 13.15 -22.54 12.66
N GLN A 343 12.04 -22.92 12.04
CA GLN A 343 10.72 -22.93 12.68
C GLN A 343 10.64 -23.98 13.80
N LYS A 344 11.46 -25.05 13.75
CA LYS A 344 11.49 -26.14 14.73
C LYS A 344 10.13 -26.82 14.90
N TYR A 345 9.42 -27.03 13.80
CA TYR A 345 8.16 -27.77 13.82
C TYR A 345 8.46 -29.27 14.04
N PRO A 346 7.93 -29.91 15.10
CA PRO A 346 8.40 -31.23 15.53
C PRO A 346 7.99 -32.36 14.58
N ASN A 347 6.86 -32.22 13.87
CA ASN A 347 6.32 -33.24 12.98
C ASN A 347 6.56 -32.89 11.51
N LEU A 348 7.74 -32.31 11.21
CA LEU A 348 8.15 -31.93 9.87
C LEU A 348 8.84 -33.12 9.18
N GLU A 349 8.39 -33.44 7.98
CA GLU A 349 9.08 -34.32 7.04
C GLU A 349 9.62 -33.47 5.88
N TYR A 350 10.91 -33.14 5.92
CA TYR A 350 11.52 -32.28 4.91
C TYR A 350 12.34 -33.08 3.90
N ILE A 351 11.99 -32.98 2.62
CA ILE A 351 12.57 -33.77 1.53
C ILE A 351 13.19 -32.83 0.49
N ILE A 352 14.46 -33.06 0.13
CA ILE A 352 15.16 -32.27 -0.91
C ILE A 352 15.49 -33.15 -2.11
N MET A 353 15.06 -32.71 -3.30
CA MET A 353 15.22 -33.46 -4.54
C MET A 353 16.10 -32.64 -5.49
N ASP A 354 17.39 -32.95 -5.50
CA ASP A 354 18.38 -32.25 -6.31
C ASP A 354 18.60 -32.93 -7.68
N GLY A 355 18.62 -32.13 -8.74
CA GLY A 355 18.70 -32.57 -10.13
C GLY A 355 20.11 -32.89 -10.64
N GLY A 356 21.08 -33.09 -9.75
CA GLY A 356 22.49 -33.30 -10.10
C GLY A 356 23.26 -31.97 -10.20
N SER A 357 23.10 -31.11 -9.20
CA SER A 357 23.76 -29.80 -9.14
C SER A 357 25.29 -29.88 -9.14
N THR A 358 25.91 -28.83 -9.66
CA THR A 358 27.38 -28.69 -9.80
C THR A 358 27.93 -27.43 -9.13
N ASP A 359 27.07 -26.62 -8.52
CA ASP A 359 27.37 -25.24 -8.08
C ASP A 359 27.58 -25.08 -6.56
N GLY A 360 27.78 -26.16 -5.81
CA GLY A 360 27.90 -26.13 -4.34
C GLY A 360 26.62 -26.52 -3.58
N SER A 361 25.51 -26.76 -4.30
CA SER A 361 24.22 -27.12 -3.68
C SER A 361 24.29 -28.43 -2.89
N ILE A 362 25.07 -29.42 -3.35
CA ILE A 362 25.20 -30.72 -2.69
C ILE A 362 25.86 -30.58 -1.31
N GLU A 363 26.89 -29.75 -1.21
CA GLU A 363 27.60 -29.45 0.04
C GLU A 363 26.67 -28.81 1.07
N ILE A 364 25.84 -27.87 0.61
CA ILE A 364 24.80 -27.25 1.43
C ILE A 364 23.81 -28.30 1.91
N ILE A 365 23.27 -29.16 1.02
CA ILE A 365 22.30 -30.20 1.42
C ILE A 365 22.91 -31.14 2.46
N LYS A 366 24.15 -31.59 2.27
CA LYS A 366 24.87 -32.46 3.22
C LYS A 366 25.05 -31.83 4.60
N LYS A 367 25.22 -30.51 4.70
CA LYS A 367 25.29 -29.80 6.00
C LYS A 367 24.01 -30.00 6.82
N TYR A 368 22.86 -30.14 6.16
CA TYR A 368 21.55 -30.28 6.79
C TYR A 368 21.01 -31.71 6.78
N GLU A 369 21.72 -32.69 6.21
CA GLU A 369 21.25 -34.07 5.99
C GLU A 369 20.56 -34.70 7.21
N LYS A 370 21.11 -34.52 8.41
CA LYS A 370 20.54 -35.03 9.67
C LYS A 370 19.16 -34.47 10.04
N HIS A 371 18.74 -33.38 9.41
CA HIS A 371 17.46 -32.71 9.60
C HIS A 371 16.47 -32.99 8.46
N LEU A 372 16.90 -33.71 7.42
CA LEU A 372 16.07 -34.07 6.27
C LEU A 372 15.52 -35.48 6.47
N ALA A 373 14.25 -35.67 6.14
CA ALA A 373 13.65 -36.99 6.09
C ALA A 373 14.22 -37.81 4.91
N TYR A 374 14.55 -37.13 3.81
CA TYR A 374 15.20 -37.73 2.65
C TYR A 374 15.86 -36.64 1.80
N TRP A 375 16.97 -36.98 1.13
CA TRP A 375 17.45 -36.19 0.01
C TRP A 375 18.09 -37.07 -1.07
N GLN A 376 18.16 -36.56 -2.29
CA GLN A 376 18.94 -37.17 -3.37
C GLN A 376 19.55 -36.11 -4.28
N SER A 377 20.62 -36.46 -5.00
CA SER A 377 21.17 -35.67 -6.10
C SER A 377 21.45 -36.56 -7.31
N LYS A 378 20.67 -36.39 -8.39
CA LYS A 378 20.89 -37.05 -9.69
C LYS A 378 20.06 -36.36 -10.77
N PRO A 379 20.44 -36.47 -12.06
CA PRO A 379 19.59 -36.01 -13.15
C PRO A 379 18.16 -36.57 -13.03
N ASP A 380 17.18 -35.68 -12.95
CA ASP A 380 15.77 -36.01 -12.60
C ASP A 380 14.78 -35.72 -13.72
N GLY A 381 15.23 -35.08 -14.81
CA GLY A 381 14.39 -34.74 -15.96
C GLY A 381 13.42 -33.59 -15.71
N GLY A 382 13.64 -32.78 -14.68
CA GLY A 382 12.93 -31.51 -14.44
C GLY A 382 12.26 -31.40 -13.08
N GLN A 383 12.00 -30.14 -12.69
CA GLN A 383 11.46 -29.76 -11.37
C GLN A 383 10.20 -30.51 -10.96
N TYR A 384 9.21 -30.67 -11.86
CA TYR A 384 7.97 -31.36 -11.50
C TYR A 384 8.13 -32.87 -11.30
N LYS A 385 9.11 -33.51 -11.96
CA LYS A 385 9.48 -34.91 -11.67
C LYS A 385 10.15 -35.04 -10.31
N ALA A 386 11.02 -34.09 -9.97
CA ALA A 386 11.66 -34.03 -8.66
C ALA A 386 10.62 -33.87 -7.54
N ILE A 387 9.66 -32.94 -7.71
CA ILE A 387 8.58 -32.71 -6.74
C ILE A 387 7.70 -33.96 -6.59
N GLU A 388 7.26 -34.56 -7.70
CA GLU A 388 6.42 -35.77 -7.67
C GLU A 388 7.10 -36.94 -6.96
N GLU A 389 8.37 -37.22 -7.29
CA GLU A 389 9.14 -38.29 -6.64
C GLU A 389 9.36 -37.99 -5.15
N GLY A 390 9.55 -36.72 -4.78
CA GLY A 390 9.61 -36.29 -3.39
C GLY A 390 8.31 -36.58 -2.65
N PHE A 391 7.15 -36.24 -3.22
CA PHE A 391 5.85 -36.54 -2.62
C PHE A 391 5.53 -38.03 -2.60
N ARG A 392 6.05 -38.83 -3.54
CA ARG A 392 5.91 -40.29 -3.53
C ARG A 392 6.57 -40.94 -2.30
N ARG A 393 7.52 -40.24 -1.67
CA ARG A 393 8.24 -40.65 -0.47
C ARG A 393 7.68 -40.05 0.81
N SER A 394 6.76 -39.09 0.69
CA SER A 394 6.26 -38.32 1.81
C SER A 394 5.03 -38.97 2.45
N THR A 395 4.87 -38.77 3.76
CA THR A 395 3.82 -39.39 4.58
C THR A 395 2.94 -38.38 5.33
N GLY A 396 3.33 -37.11 5.39
CA GLY A 396 2.64 -36.08 6.15
C GLY A 396 1.20 -35.81 5.69
N GLU A 397 0.33 -35.51 6.66
CA GLU A 397 -1.09 -35.21 6.42
C GLU A 397 -1.26 -33.92 5.61
N ILE A 398 -0.45 -32.91 5.92
CA ILE A 398 -0.38 -31.64 5.19
C ILE A 398 0.83 -31.67 4.28
N MET A 399 0.67 -31.15 3.07
CA MET A 399 1.68 -31.13 2.03
C MET A 399 1.90 -29.69 1.55
N ALA A 400 3.15 -29.37 1.26
CA ALA A 400 3.54 -28.22 0.47
C ALA A 400 4.85 -28.53 -0.28
N TRP A 401 5.15 -27.79 -1.34
CA TRP A 401 6.53 -27.73 -1.86
C TRP A 401 7.03 -26.30 -1.78
N ILE A 402 8.33 -26.09 -1.93
CA ILE A 402 8.91 -24.74 -2.01
C ILE A 402 10.18 -24.80 -2.84
N ASN A 403 10.30 -23.91 -3.82
CA ASN A 403 11.46 -23.89 -4.70
C ASN A 403 12.70 -23.42 -3.94
N SER A 404 13.88 -23.91 -4.32
CA SER A 404 15.13 -23.65 -3.60
C SER A 404 15.57 -22.18 -3.57
N ASP A 405 14.96 -21.32 -4.40
CA ASP A 405 15.17 -19.87 -4.43
C ASP A 405 14.15 -19.07 -3.62
N ASP A 406 13.10 -19.70 -3.09
CA ASP A 406 12.04 -19.05 -2.32
C ASP A 406 12.20 -19.24 -0.81
N LYS A 407 11.32 -18.60 -0.01
CA LYS A 407 11.37 -18.66 1.46
C LYS A 407 9.99 -18.77 2.10
N HIS A 408 9.90 -19.57 3.15
CA HIS A 408 8.79 -19.50 4.10
C HIS A 408 8.99 -18.33 5.07
N HIS A 409 7.87 -17.77 5.52
CA HIS A 409 7.85 -16.84 6.65
C HIS A 409 8.06 -17.57 7.98
N PRO A 410 8.41 -16.84 9.06
CA PRO A 410 8.41 -17.41 10.39
C PRO A 410 7.04 -18.00 10.77
N ASP A 411 7.10 -19.18 11.38
CA ASP A 411 5.97 -19.94 11.92
C ASP A 411 4.95 -20.45 10.90
N SER A 412 5.25 -20.43 9.60
CA SER A 412 4.34 -20.92 8.55
C SER A 412 3.82 -22.34 8.79
N LEU A 413 4.67 -23.26 9.25
CA LEU A 413 4.28 -24.63 9.55
C LEU A 413 3.28 -24.69 10.72
N PHE A 414 3.52 -23.92 11.79
CA PHE A 414 2.58 -23.82 12.91
C PHE A 414 1.27 -23.16 12.50
N LYS A 415 1.32 -22.13 11.65
CA LYS A 415 0.12 -21.44 11.15
C LYS A 415 -0.72 -22.37 10.29
N ALA A 416 -0.12 -23.10 9.36
CA ALA A 416 -0.80 -24.10 8.55
C ALA A 416 -1.44 -25.17 9.44
N ALA A 417 -0.69 -25.73 10.40
CA ALA A 417 -1.22 -26.69 11.36
C ALA A 417 -2.41 -26.15 12.15
N TYR A 418 -2.31 -24.92 12.66
CA TYR A 418 -3.39 -24.24 13.37
C TYR A 418 -4.65 -24.08 12.50
N ILE A 419 -4.49 -23.63 11.26
CA ILE A 419 -5.62 -23.40 10.34
C ILE A 419 -6.34 -24.72 10.03
N PHE A 420 -5.61 -25.77 9.67
CA PHE A 420 -6.21 -27.08 9.37
C PHE A 420 -6.79 -27.77 10.61
N ASN A 421 -6.26 -27.49 11.80
CA ASN A 421 -6.83 -27.98 13.05
C ASN A 421 -8.13 -27.24 13.43
N LYS A 422 -8.16 -25.92 13.24
CA LYS A 422 -9.34 -25.08 13.53
C LYS A 422 -10.47 -25.30 12.50
N HIS A 423 -10.11 -25.57 11.25
CA HIS A 423 -11.04 -25.74 10.13
C HIS A 423 -10.84 -27.12 9.48
N ALA A 424 -11.40 -28.15 10.10
CA ALA A 424 -11.21 -29.54 9.67
C ALA A 424 -11.80 -29.85 8.28
N ASP A 425 -12.78 -29.07 7.83
CA ASP A 425 -13.46 -29.15 6.52
C ASP A 425 -12.61 -28.62 5.35
N ILE A 426 -11.58 -27.82 5.64
CA ILE A 426 -10.74 -27.20 4.62
C ILE A 426 -9.67 -28.17 4.14
N GLU A 427 -9.54 -28.28 2.83
CA GLU A 427 -8.63 -29.21 2.14
C GLU A 427 -7.35 -28.51 1.63
N TRP A 428 -7.38 -27.19 1.43
CA TRP A 428 -6.22 -26.40 0.99
C TRP A 428 -6.39 -24.91 1.23
N ILE A 429 -5.27 -24.25 1.45
CA ILE A 429 -5.19 -22.83 1.78
C ILE A 429 -4.07 -22.14 1.00
N THR A 430 -4.24 -20.83 0.80
CA THR A 430 -3.18 -19.92 0.42
C THR A 430 -3.20 -18.69 1.34
N ALA A 431 -2.22 -17.81 1.22
CA ALA A 431 -2.07 -16.67 2.12
C ALA A 431 -1.84 -15.36 1.35
N ARG A 432 -1.55 -14.27 2.06
CA ARG A 432 -1.14 -13.02 1.39
C ARG A 432 0.09 -13.28 0.53
N PRO A 433 0.10 -12.85 -0.74
CA PRO A 433 1.27 -13.03 -1.57
C PRO A 433 2.39 -12.12 -1.06
N THR A 434 3.60 -12.65 -0.99
CA THR A 434 4.77 -11.88 -0.58
C THR A 434 5.90 -12.02 -1.60
N ALA A 435 6.73 -10.99 -1.67
CA ALA A 435 7.87 -10.94 -2.57
C ALA A 435 9.16 -10.60 -1.82
N TRP A 436 10.22 -11.36 -2.07
CA TRP A 436 11.57 -11.11 -1.57
C TRP A 436 12.47 -10.59 -2.70
N ASN A 437 13.48 -9.79 -2.40
CA ASN A 437 14.54 -9.49 -3.37
C ASN A 437 15.62 -10.59 -3.37
N SER A 438 16.61 -10.46 -4.27
CA SER A 438 17.70 -11.43 -4.38
C SER A 438 18.52 -11.62 -3.10
N GLN A 439 18.51 -10.64 -2.20
CA GLN A 439 19.20 -10.64 -0.90
C GLN A 439 18.35 -11.23 0.23
N GLY A 440 17.14 -11.74 -0.08
CA GLY A 440 16.25 -12.35 0.91
C GLY A 440 15.46 -11.35 1.76
N GLN A 441 15.47 -10.07 1.38
CA GLN A 441 14.72 -9.00 2.07
C GLN A 441 13.29 -8.93 1.55
N LEU A 442 12.31 -8.78 2.44
CA LEU A 442 10.90 -8.64 2.07
C LEU A 442 10.71 -7.28 1.40
N ILE A 443 10.19 -7.27 0.17
CA ILE A 443 9.99 -6.05 -0.62
C ILE A 443 8.52 -5.77 -0.96
N SER A 444 7.63 -6.76 -0.79
CA SER A 444 6.19 -6.55 -1.00
C SER A 444 5.34 -7.54 -0.20
N VAL A 445 4.20 -7.04 0.26
CA VAL A 445 3.07 -7.83 0.79
C VAL A 445 1.80 -7.38 0.07
N GLY A 446 1.13 -8.33 -0.58
CA GLY A 446 -0.11 -8.08 -1.28
C GLY A 446 -1.35 -8.11 -0.38
N PRO A 447 -2.52 -7.71 -0.91
CA PRO A 447 -3.79 -7.91 -0.25
C PRO A 447 -4.10 -9.42 -0.11
N VAL A 448 -5.03 -9.77 0.78
CA VAL A 448 -5.53 -11.16 0.86
C VAL A 448 -6.25 -11.46 -0.46
N PRO A 449 -5.83 -12.49 -1.22
CA PRO A 449 -6.44 -12.76 -2.51
C PRO A 449 -7.82 -13.42 -2.33
N VAL A 450 -8.70 -13.29 -3.32
CA VAL A 450 -9.99 -14.01 -3.35
C VAL A 450 -10.02 -14.83 -4.63
N TRP A 451 -10.15 -16.15 -4.50
CA TRP A 451 -10.07 -17.08 -5.63
C TRP A 451 -11.43 -17.75 -5.87
N ASP A 452 -12.06 -17.47 -7.01
CA ASP A 452 -13.16 -18.30 -7.51
C ASP A 452 -12.64 -19.29 -8.57
N GLY A 453 -13.17 -20.51 -8.59
CA GLY A 453 -12.77 -21.55 -9.55
C GLY A 453 -13.22 -21.29 -11.00
N LYS A 454 -13.53 -20.05 -11.38
CA LYS A 454 -14.02 -19.70 -12.73
C LYS A 454 -12.87 -19.51 -13.71
N GLU A 455 -13.18 -19.71 -15.00
CA GLU A 455 -12.36 -19.45 -16.20
C GLU A 455 -11.40 -18.25 -16.11
N HIS A 456 -11.86 -17.14 -15.52
CA HIS A 456 -11.11 -15.89 -15.42
C HIS A 456 -9.87 -15.95 -14.49
N ASN A 457 -9.82 -16.91 -13.57
CA ASN A 457 -8.68 -17.20 -12.69
C ASN A 457 -7.86 -18.41 -13.18
N ARG A 458 -8.26 -19.02 -14.30
CA ARG A 458 -7.70 -20.28 -14.81
C ARG A 458 -6.77 -20.12 -16.01
N THR A 459 -6.57 -18.95 -16.61
CA THR A 459 -5.66 -18.86 -17.77
C THR A 459 -4.22 -18.52 -17.40
N GLY A 460 -3.91 -18.29 -16.11
CA GLY A 460 -2.66 -17.67 -15.67
C GLY A 460 -2.51 -16.22 -16.13
N ARG A 461 -3.28 -15.74 -17.11
CA ARG A 461 -3.22 -14.41 -17.69
C ARG A 461 -4.07 -13.44 -16.87
N LYS A 462 -3.47 -12.91 -15.80
CA LYS A 462 -3.79 -11.68 -15.05
C LYS A 462 -2.85 -11.60 -13.84
N GLU A 463 -2.70 -10.44 -13.24
CA GLU A 463 -1.75 -10.13 -12.15
C GLU A 463 -2.02 -10.85 -10.80
N HIS A 464 -2.68 -12.02 -10.85
CA HIS A 464 -3.04 -12.84 -9.71
C HIS A 464 -2.69 -14.30 -10.02
N TYR A 465 -1.55 -14.76 -9.49
CA TYR A 465 -1.19 -16.18 -9.42
C TYR A 465 -1.44 -16.68 -8.00
N ILE A 466 -1.91 -17.91 -7.85
CA ILE A 466 -1.86 -18.61 -6.56
C ILE A 466 -0.38 -18.84 -6.29
N GLN A 467 0.19 -18.07 -5.35
CA GLN A 467 1.61 -18.20 -5.01
C GLN A 467 1.84 -19.58 -4.42
N GLN A 468 2.60 -20.36 -5.16
CA GLN A 468 2.93 -21.74 -4.86
C GLN A 468 3.54 -21.84 -3.45
N GLU A 469 4.46 -20.94 -3.13
CA GLU A 469 5.29 -20.91 -1.93
C GLU A 469 4.46 -20.64 -0.67
N ALA A 470 3.25 -20.08 -0.83
CA ALA A 470 2.33 -19.77 0.25
C ALA A 470 1.17 -20.79 0.36
N THR A 471 1.19 -21.87 -0.43
CA THR A 471 0.05 -22.78 -0.57
C THR A 471 0.31 -24.12 0.10
N PHE A 472 -0.65 -24.54 0.93
CA PHE A 472 -0.63 -25.81 1.68
C PHE A 472 -1.93 -26.57 1.42
N TRP A 473 -1.86 -27.90 1.31
CA TRP A 473 -3.04 -28.76 1.11
C TRP A 473 -2.96 -30.04 1.92
N LYS A 474 -4.11 -30.67 2.14
CA LYS A 474 -4.20 -32.00 2.74
C LYS A 474 -3.88 -33.07 1.71
N ARG A 475 -3.23 -34.15 2.15
CA ARG A 475 -2.96 -35.34 1.34
C ARG A 475 -4.23 -35.96 0.73
N THR A 476 -5.37 -35.82 1.40
CA THR A 476 -6.68 -36.22 0.88
C THR A 476 -7.01 -35.52 -0.44
N LEU A 477 -6.75 -34.22 -0.56
CA LEU A 477 -6.94 -33.48 -1.81
C LEU A 477 -5.97 -33.92 -2.91
N TRP A 478 -4.69 -34.10 -2.56
CA TRP A 478 -3.68 -34.65 -3.48
C TRP A 478 -4.10 -35.99 -4.07
N ASN A 479 -4.60 -36.90 -3.22
CA ASN A 479 -5.09 -38.22 -3.64
C ASN A 479 -6.33 -38.13 -4.53
N LYS A 480 -7.31 -37.29 -4.17
CA LYS A 480 -8.52 -37.04 -4.98
C LYS A 480 -8.16 -36.53 -6.38
N ALA A 481 -7.14 -35.68 -6.47
CA ALA A 481 -6.63 -35.13 -7.72
C ALA A 481 -5.74 -36.10 -8.52
N GLY A 482 -5.57 -37.35 -8.07
CA GLY A 482 -4.83 -38.39 -8.79
C GLY A 482 -3.39 -38.63 -8.33
N ALA A 483 -2.96 -38.00 -7.22
CA ALA A 483 -1.67 -38.22 -6.55
C ALA A 483 -0.42 -38.09 -7.45
N LYS A 484 -0.45 -37.14 -8.40
CA LYS A 484 0.62 -36.91 -9.38
C LYS A 484 0.67 -35.46 -9.86
N LEU A 485 1.79 -35.07 -10.47
CA LEU A 485 1.96 -33.84 -11.24
C LEU A 485 2.00 -34.15 -12.74
N ASN A 486 1.63 -33.18 -13.58
CA ASN A 486 1.89 -33.30 -15.01
C ASN A 486 3.37 -33.01 -15.32
N THR A 487 4.19 -34.06 -15.30
CA THR A 487 5.65 -33.96 -15.48
C THR A 487 6.11 -33.65 -16.92
N GLN A 488 5.18 -33.53 -17.87
CA GLN A 488 5.47 -33.05 -19.23
C GLN A 488 5.54 -31.52 -19.28
N LEU A 489 4.88 -30.83 -18.36
CA LEU A 489 4.93 -29.37 -18.24
C LEU A 489 6.29 -28.93 -17.68
N GLN A 490 6.75 -27.76 -18.10
CA GLN A 490 8.03 -27.19 -17.67
C GLN A 490 7.86 -25.92 -16.83
N PHE A 491 6.73 -25.23 -16.96
CA PHE A 491 6.49 -23.94 -16.34
C PHE A 491 5.22 -23.94 -15.48
N ALA A 492 4.08 -24.42 -15.97
CA ALA A 492 2.76 -24.26 -15.33
C ALA A 492 2.21 -25.55 -14.68
N GLY A 493 3.08 -26.40 -14.13
CA GLY A 493 2.68 -27.64 -13.46
C GLY A 493 2.01 -27.41 -12.11
N ASP A 494 2.33 -26.31 -11.43
CA ASP A 494 1.61 -25.82 -10.25
C ASP A 494 0.17 -25.44 -10.60
N PHE A 495 0.00 -24.65 -11.66
CA PHE A 495 -1.27 -24.22 -12.18
C PHE A 495 -2.16 -25.41 -12.59
N GLU A 496 -1.58 -26.39 -13.28
CA GLU A 496 -2.28 -27.63 -13.65
C GLU A 496 -2.78 -28.42 -12.44
N LEU A 497 -1.98 -28.49 -11.38
CA LEU A 497 -2.43 -29.11 -10.12
C LEU A 497 -3.58 -28.32 -9.49
N TRP A 498 -3.50 -26.98 -9.45
CA TRP A 498 -4.57 -26.14 -8.91
C TRP A 498 -5.88 -26.34 -9.66
N VAL A 499 -5.84 -26.44 -10.99
CA VAL A 499 -7.02 -26.74 -11.82
C VAL A 499 -7.67 -28.06 -11.41
N ARG A 500 -6.89 -29.11 -11.13
CA ARG A 500 -7.42 -30.38 -10.60
C ARG A 500 -7.95 -30.24 -9.18
N PHE A 501 -7.28 -29.50 -8.31
CA PHE A 501 -7.74 -29.27 -6.94
C PHE A 501 -9.09 -28.56 -6.88
N PHE A 502 -9.34 -27.57 -7.74
CA PHE A 502 -10.64 -26.90 -7.87
C PHE A 502 -11.79 -27.82 -8.31
N LYS A 503 -11.52 -29.03 -8.84
CA LYS A 503 -12.54 -30.05 -9.09
C LYS A 503 -13.04 -30.73 -7.81
N HIS A 504 -12.27 -30.65 -6.72
CA HIS A 504 -12.52 -31.41 -5.50
C HIS A 504 -12.71 -30.56 -4.25
N ALA A 505 -12.15 -29.33 -4.20
CA ALA A 505 -12.27 -28.44 -3.04
C ALA A 505 -12.12 -26.96 -3.41
N GLN A 506 -12.72 -26.07 -2.63
CA GLN A 506 -12.50 -24.62 -2.72
C GLN A 506 -11.19 -24.22 -2.05
N LEU A 507 -10.48 -23.26 -2.64
CA LEU A 507 -9.26 -22.68 -2.07
C LEU A 507 -9.64 -21.56 -1.09
N TYR A 508 -9.16 -21.64 0.15
CA TYR A 508 -9.36 -20.60 1.15
C TYR A 508 -8.11 -19.72 1.27
N SER A 509 -8.28 -18.41 1.13
CA SER A 509 -7.23 -17.45 1.43
C SER A 509 -7.25 -17.09 2.91
N VAL A 510 -6.09 -17.02 3.54
CA VAL A 510 -5.96 -16.69 4.96
C VAL A 510 -5.20 -15.39 5.13
N ASP A 511 -5.68 -14.53 6.03
CA ASP A 511 -5.04 -13.25 6.34
C ASP A 511 -3.77 -13.42 7.21
N THR A 512 -2.76 -14.09 6.66
CA THR A 512 -1.46 -14.31 7.31
C THR A 512 -0.35 -14.38 6.26
N LEU A 513 0.89 -14.60 6.72
CA LEU A 513 2.07 -14.80 5.86
C LEU A 513 2.59 -16.23 6.03
N LEU A 514 2.68 -16.96 4.91
CA LEU A 514 3.15 -18.36 4.87
C LEU A 514 4.43 -18.53 4.04
N GLY A 515 4.47 -17.98 2.82
CA GLY A 515 5.67 -18.00 1.99
C GLY A 515 5.69 -16.85 1.01
N GLY A 516 6.80 -16.71 0.31
CA GLY A 516 6.95 -15.66 -0.69
C GLY A 516 7.92 -16.02 -1.79
N PHE A 517 7.62 -15.46 -2.96
CA PHE A 517 8.41 -15.58 -4.16
C PHE A 517 9.62 -14.65 -4.08
N ARG A 518 10.83 -15.16 -4.29
CA ARG A 518 12.02 -14.30 -4.43
C ARG A 518 12.03 -13.70 -5.83
N HIS A 519 12.63 -12.53 -6.04
CA HIS A 519 12.91 -11.94 -7.36
C HIS A 519 14.42 -11.86 -7.61
N HIS A 520 14.89 -12.48 -8.69
CA HIS A 520 16.28 -12.40 -9.18
C HIS A 520 16.39 -12.57 -10.70
N THR A 521 17.59 -12.36 -11.25
CA THR A 521 17.84 -12.32 -12.71
C THR A 521 17.70 -13.67 -13.40
N ASN A 522 18.15 -14.74 -12.75
CA ASN A 522 18.23 -16.09 -13.35
C ASN A 522 16.94 -16.91 -13.18
N GLN A 523 15.79 -16.26 -12.96
CA GLN A 523 14.53 -16.95 -12.70
C GLN A 523 13.93 -17.54 -13.96
N LYS A 524 13.57 -18.82 -13.89
CA LYS A 524 12.96 -19.58 -14.99
C LYS A 524 11.73 -18.85 -15.57
N THR A 525 10.88 -18.35 -14.69
CA THR A 525 9.64 -17.63 -15.03
C THR A 525 9.90 -16.26 -15.65
N LYS A 526 10.89 -15.50 -15.15
CA LYS A 526 11.27 -14.20 -15.72
C LYS A 526 11.85 -14.31 -17.14
N VAL A 527 12.49 -15.42 -17.44
CA VAL A 527 13.10 -15.70 -18.76
C VAL A 527 12.06 -16.21 -19.78
N SER A 528 10.90 -16.73 -19.35
CA SER A 528 9.94 -17.38 -20.27
C SER A 528 8.48 -17.35 -19.80
N MET A 529 7.98 -16.21 -19.29
CA MET A 529 6.57 -16.02 -18.89
C MET A 529 5.57 -16.42 -19.98
N GLU A 530 5.88 -16.17 -21.25
CA GLU A 530 5.00 -16.53 -22.36
C GLU A 530 4.77 -18.04 -22.45
N LYS A 531 5.79 -18.86 -22.16
CA LYS A 531 5.67 -20.32 -22.15
C LYS A 531 4.81 -20.81 -21.00
N TYR A 532 4.90 -20.17 -19.84
CA TYR A 532 4.01 -20.45 -18.71
C TYR A 532 2.54 -20.22 -19.12
N TYR A 533 2.24 -19.09 -19.76
CA TYR A 533 0.88 -18.80 -20.22
C TYR A 533 0.38 -19.81 -21.25
N GLN A 534 1.23 -20.24 -22.18
CA GLN A 534 0.87 -21.25 -23.17
C GLN A 534 0.51 -22.59 -22.50
N GLU A 535 1.31 -23.04 -21.53
CA GLU A 535 1.02 -24.28 -20.79
C GLU A 535 -0.25 -24.15 -19.92
N ALA A 536 -0.48 -22.99 -19.30
CA ALA A 536 -1.69 -22.73 -18.52
C ALA A 536 -2.95 -22.74 -19.40
N GLU A 537 -2.90 -22.11 -20.58
CA GLU A 537 -4.02 -22.12 -21.53
C GLU A 537 -4.33 -23.51 -22.07
N GLN A 538 -3.30 -24.30 -22.41
CA GLN A 538 -3.47 -25.70 -22.82
C GLN A 538 -4.15 -26.53 -21.73
N THR A 539 -3.77 -26.30 -20.48
CA THR A 539 -4.37 -26.97 -19.32
C THR A 539 -5.87 -26.66 -19.21
N VAL A 540 -6.27 -25.39 -19.37
CA VAL A 540 -7.69 -25.01 -19.36
C VAL A 540 -8.44 -25.66 -20.50
N GLN A 541 -7.90 -25.61 -21.72
CA GLN A 541 -8.55 -26.18 -22.90
C GLN A 541 -8.76 -27.69 -22.74
N ALA A 542 -7.76 -28.41 -22.20
CA ALA A 542 -7.86 -29.84 -21.91
C ALA A 542 -8.95 -30.13 -20.86
N GLU A 543 -9.11 -29.27 -19.86
CA GLU A 543 -10.15 -29.42 -18.84
C GLU A 543 -11.55 -29.12 -19.35
N GLN A 544 -11.71 -28.10 -20.21
CA GLN A 544 -12.99 -27.75 -20.83
C GLN A 544 -13.51 -28.83 -21.78
N ALA A 545 -12.60 -29.54 -22.46
CA ALA A 545 -12.96 -30.66 -23.33
C ALA A 545 -13.49 -31.87 -22.55
N ASP A 546 -13.20 -31.95 -21.25
CA ASP A 546 -13.64 -33.00 -20.33
C ASP A 546 -15.02 -32.65 -19.73
N ASN A 547 -16.09 -33.03 -20.42
CA ASN A 547 -17.50 -32.72 -20.15
C ASN A 547 -18.07 -33.18 -18.77
N GLN A 548 -17.24 -33.71 -17.86
CA GLN A 548 -17.66 -34.24 -16.55
C GLN A 548 -17.39 -33.31 -15.35
N SER A 549 -16.78 -32.13 -15.55
CA SER A 549 -16.21 -31.31 -14.48
C SER A 549 -17.01 -30.02 -14.20
N ALA A 550 -17.91 -30.03 -13.21
CA ALA A 550 -18.46 -28.79 -12.65
C ALA A 550 -17.59 -28.33 -11.47
N CYS A 551 -16.64 -27.42 -11.69
CA CYS A 551 -15.91 -26.77 -10.60
C CYS A 551 -16.85 -26.02 -9.65
N LEU A 552 -16.53 -26.02 -8.35
CA LEU A 552 -17.26 -25.26 -7.33
C LEU A 552 -17.12 -23.75 -7.63
N ARG A 553 -18.26 -23.08 -7.83
CA ARG A 553 -18.31 -21.79 -8.58
C ARG A 553 -18.27 -20.50 -7.73
N THR A 554 -18.27 -20.58 -6.41
CA THR A 554 -18.26 -19.40 -5.52
C THR A 554 -16.95 -19.34 -4.74
N ALA A 555 -16.25 -18.19 -4.79
CA ALA A 555 -15.12 -17.95 -3.91
C ALA A 555 -15.59 -17.95 -2.45
N PRO A 556 -14.93 -18.67 -1.55
CA PRO A 556 -15.17 -18.51 -0.13
C PRO A 556 -14.65 -17.14 0.33
N GLU A 557 -15.28 -16.58 1.36
CA GLU A 557 -14.74 -15.43 2.06
C GLU A 557 -13.36 -15.77 2.67
N PRO A 558 -12.38 -14.86 2.62
CA PRO A 558 -11.10 -15.07 3.27
C PRO A 558 -11.24 -15.37 4.76
N LEU A 559 -10.44 -16.30 5.25
CA LEU A 559 -10.43 -16.64 6.66
C LEU A 559 -9.66 -15.58 7.46
N PRO A 560 -10.28 -14.99 8.51
CA PRO A 560 -9.56 -14.15 9.44
C PRO A 560 -8.54 -14.97 10.22
N PHE A 561 -7.36 -14.40 10.46
CA PHE A 561 -6.31 -15.05 11.24
C PHE A 561 -6.20 -14.43 12.64
N GLU A 562 -6.77 -15.11 13.63
CA GLU A 562 -6.74 -14.66 15.02
C GLU A 562 -5.37 -14.96 15.67
N ASN A 563 -4.53 -13.93 15.77
CA ASN A 563 -3.19 -14.05 16.35
C ASN A 563 -3.21 -14.59 17.78
N LYS A 564 -4.17 -14.17 18.61
CA LYS A 564 -4.28 -14.62 20.01
C LYS A 564 -4.43 -16.13 20.11
N ASP A 565 -5.39 -16.69 19.36
CA ASP A 565 -5.66 -18.12 19.31
C ASP A 565 -4.45 -18.90 18.79
N PHE A 566 -3.79 -18.38 17.75
CA PHE A 566 -2.59 -18.98 17.19
C PHE A 566 -1.44 -19.07 18.20
N PHE A 567 -1.17 -18.00 18.96
CA PHE A 567 -0.10 -18.03 19.97
C PHE A 567 -0.43 -19.00 21.12
N ILE A 568 -1.69 -19.08 21.54
CA ILE A 568 -2.15 -20.07 22.52
C ILE A 568 -1.96 -21.48 21.95
N PHE A 569 -2.41 -21.74 20.72
CA PHE A 569 -2.23 -23.02 20.04
C PHE A 569 -0.75 -23.43 19.98
N LYS A 570 0.12 -22.50 19.55
CA LYS A 570 1.56 -22.77 19.45
C LYS A 570 2.20 -23.01 20.82
N ALA A 571 1.83 -22.23 21.84
CA ALA A 571 2.34 -22.42 23.20
C ALA A 571 1.89 -23.77 23.77
N LEU A 572 0.62 -24.16 23.60
CA LEU A 572 0.11 -25.46 24.02
C LEU A 572 0.78 -26.61 23.27
N ALA A 573 0.97 -26.47 21.96
CA ALA A 573 1.66 -27.47 21.14
C ALA A 573 3.12 -27.66 21.58
N LEU A 574 3.83 -26.59 21.91
CA LEU A 574 5.22 -26.65 22.40
C LEU A 574 5.30 -27.12 23.87
N ASN A 575 4.35 -26.75 24.73
CA ASN A 575 4.31 -27.16 26.14
C ASN A 575 3.83 -28.60 26.32
N SER A 576 3.05 -29.15 25.39
CA SER A 576 2.64 -30.56 25.42
C SER A 576 3.79 -31.57 25.29
N GLN A 577 5.01 -31.08 25.02
CA GLN A 577 6.26 -31.85 24.99
C GLN A 577 7.13 -31.65 26.23
N VAL A 578 6.74 -30.78 27.18
CA VAL A 578 7.45 -30.54 28.43
C VAL A 578 6.67 -31.22 29.56
N THR A 579 7.12 -32.40 29.97
CA THR A 579 6.61 -33.08 31.17
C THR A 579 6.84 -32.21 32.41
N GLU A 580 5.77 -32.04 33.18
CA GLU A 580 5.67 -31.61 34.58
C GLU A 580 6.80 -30.72 35.12
N ASN A 581 6.57 -29.40 35.12
CA ASN A 581 6.99 -28.55 36.22
C ASN A 581 5.99 -27.39 36.41
N LYS A 582 5.80 -27.04 37.69
CA LYS A 582 4.86 -26.04 38.27
C LYS A 582 4.73 -24.73 37.47
N PRO A 583 3.63 -23.95 37.64
CA PRO A 583 3.43 -22.68 36.97
C PRO A 583 4.48 -21.64 37.42
N GLY A 584 5.61 -21.63 36.71
CA GLY A 584 6.60 -20.56 36.64
C GLY A 584 6.54 -19.91 35.26
N SER A 585 6.98 -18.66 35.16
CA SER A 585 6.92 -17.81 33.97
C SER A 585 7.20 -18.51 32.63
N LEU A 586 6.45 -18.13 31.59
CA LEU A 586 6.61 -18.58 30.19
C LEU A 586 7.95 -18.19 29.53
N LEU A 587 8.92 -17.69 30.28
CA LEU A 587 10.24 -17.28 29.83
C LEU A 587 11.31 -18.00 30.68
N PRO A 588 12.40 -18.51 30.08
CA PRO A 588 13.50 -19.10 30.83
C PRO A 588 14.05 -18.07 31.82
N ASP A 589 14.38 -18.54 33.03
CA ASP A 589 14.89 -17.73 34.14
C ASP A 589 15.97 -16.74 33.67
N ASN A 590 15.84 -15.48 34.10
CA ASN A 590 16.77 -14.38 33.84
C ASN A 590 18.14 -14.67 34.47
N ALA A 591 18.97 -15.44 33.78
CA ALA A 591 20.39 -15.59 34.08
C ALA A 591 21.21 -14.32 33.72
N SER A 592 20.56 -13.24 33.24
CA SER A 592 21.18 -12.11 32.54
C SER A 592 21.23 -10.79 33.33
N GLY A 593 20.73 -10.74 34.58
CA GLY A 593 20.85 -9.55 35.43
C GLY A 593 19.99 -8.33 35.04
N TYR A 594 19.17 -8.41 33.98
CA TYR A 594 18.20 -7.36 33.62
C TYR A 594 16.96 -7.40 34.51
N LYS A 595 16.43 -6.22 34.87
CA LYS A 595 15.26 -6.10 35.76
C LYS A 595 13.94 -6.24 35.02
N TYR A 596 13.92 -5.90 33.73
CA TYR A 596 12.73 -5.92 32.86
C TYR A 596 13.06 -6.63 31.54
N ASP A 597 12.05 -7.20 30.89
CA ASP A 597 12.16 -7.72 29.53
C ASP A 597 12.37 -6.57 28.54
N VAL A 598 11.61 -5.48 28.73
CA VAL A 598 11.65 -4.29 27.88
C VAL A 598 11.48 -3.00 28.69
N SER A 599 12.27 -1.98 28.36
CA SER A 599 12.06 -0.60 28.80
C SER A 599 11.45 0.20 27.65
N ILE A 600 10.33 0.86 27.90
CA ILE A 600 9.66 1.73 26.93
C ILE A 600 9.89 3.16 27.40
N VAL A 601 10.51 3.96 26.54
CA VAL A 601 10.82 5.35 26.80
C VAL A 601 9.91 6.20 25.91
N LEU A 602 9.30 7.22 26.50
CA LEU A 602 8.36 8.12 25.84
C LEU A 602 8.66 9.55 26.26
N SER A 603 8.63 10.49 25.33
CA SER A 603 8.54 11.92 25.61
C SER A 603 7.17 12.46 25.24
N THR A 604 6.57 13.31 26.07
CA THR A 604 5.26 13.92 25.76
C THR A 604 5.15 15.35 26.28
N LYS A 605 4.42 16.19 25.54
CA LYS A 605 4.09 17.57 25.89
C LYS A 605 2.82 18.03 25.19
N ASP A 606 1.82 18.48 25.96
CA ASP A 606 0.56 19.06 25.45
C ASP A 606 -0.17 18.15 24.42
N ARG A 607 -0.17 16.83 24.66
CA ARG A 607 -0.73 15.81 23.76
C ARG A 607 -1.56 14.76 24.49
N ALA A 608 -2.23 15.12 25.58
CA ALA A 608 -2.93 14.21 26.48
C ALA A 608 -3.88 13.22 25.78
N GLN A 609 -4.61 13.65 24.74
CA GLN A 609 -5.52 12.77 24.01
C GLN A 609 -4.78 11.67 23.23
N LEU A 610 -3.69 12.01 22.56
CA LEU A 610 -2.89 11.03 21.80
C LEU A 610 -2.18 10.09 22.76
N LEU A 611 -1.62 10.65 23.83
CA LEU A 611 -1.01 9.89 24.92
C LEU A 611 -1.97 8.85 25.50
N ASP A 612 -3.22 9.22 25.79
CA ASP A 612 -4.23 8.27 26.30
C ASP A 612 -4.46 7.13 25.30
N GLN A 613 -4.61 7.43 24.01
CA GLN A 613 -4.78 6.39 22.97
C GLN A 613 -3.57 5.45 22.89
N MET A 614 -2.36 6.00 22.92
CA MET A 614 -1.14 5.23 22.89
C MET A 614 -1.04 4.30 24.11
N LEU A 615 -1.24 4.82 25.32
CA LEU A 615 -1.16 4.05 26.57
C LEU A 615 -2.23 2.95 26.62
N ASN A 616 -3.47 3.21 26.17
CA ASN A 616 -4.50 2.18 26.04
C ASN A 616 -4.06 1.04 25.11
N SER A 617 -3.44 1.36 23.97
CA SER A 617 -2.95 0.32 23.04
C SER A 617 -1.71 -0.42 23.56
N LEU A 618 -0.94 0.21 24.44
CA LEU A 618 0.29 -0.34 25.00
C LEU A 618 0.02 -1.53 25.93
N GLU A 619 -1.03 -1.46 26.76
CA GLU A 619 -1.41 -2.55 27.67
C GLU A 619 -1.57 -3.89 26.93
N ASP A 620 -2.23 -3.87 25.78
CA ASP A 620 -2.42 -5.03 24.91
C ASP A 620 -1.14 -5.42 24.15
N ALA A 621 -0.22 -4.48 23.91
CA ALA A 621 1.01 -4.70 23.15
C ALA A 621 2.08 -5.47 23.93
N VAL A 622 2.16 -5.24 25.25
CA VAL A 622 3.16 -5.80 26.18
C VAL A 622 2.64 -6.97 27.01
N ALA A 623 1.46 -7.49 26.68
CA ALA A 623 0.82 -8.55 27.46
C ALA A 623 1.77 -9.73 27.73
N GLY A 624 1.94 -10.07 29.01
CA GLY A 624 2.80 -11.17 29.46
C GLY A 624 4.29 -10.83 29.61
N LEU A 625 4.70 -9.59 29.36
CA LEU A 625 6.07 -9.12 29.62
C LEU A 625 6.17 -8.41 30.98
N ASN A 626 7.33 -8.54 31.62
CA ASN A 626 7.73 -7.64 32.69
C ASN A 626 8.37 -6.39 32.06
N TYR A 627 7.65 -5.28 32.01
CA TYR A 627 8.11 -4.04 31.36
C TYR A 627 8.21 -2.85 32.34
N GLU A 628 8.97 -1.83 31.95
CA GLU A 628 8.88 -0.51 32.56
C GLU A 628 8.58 0.56 31.51
N LEU A 629 7.72 1.50 31.87
CA LEU A 629 7.46 2.72 31.10
C LEU A 629 8.18 3.90 31.77
N ILE A 630 8.98 4.64 31.01
CA ILE A 630 9.74 5.82 31.42
C ILE A 630 9.23 6.99 30.61
N VAL A 631 8.61 7.97 31.27
CA VAL A 631 8.03 9.15 30.62
C VAL A 631 8.88 10.37 30.92
N ILE A 632 9.22 11.12 29.89
CA ILE A 632 9.85 12.43 29.97
C ILE A 632 8.75 13.45 29.64
N GLU A 633 8.33 14.18 30.66
CA GLU A 633 7.17 15.07 30.61
C GLU A 633 7.65 16.52 30.44
N GLY A 634 7.17 17.18 29.39
CA GLY A 634 7.65 18.49 28.95
C GLY A 634 6.96 19.69 29.58
N ASP A 635 6.45 19.59 30.80
CA ASP A 635 5.65 20.62 31.49
C ASP A 635 4.38 20.98 30.70
N SER A 636 3.51 19.98 30.52
CA SER A 636 2.25 20.10 29.80
C SER A 636 1.24 20.98 30.52
N SER A 637 0.56 21.82 29.74
CA SER A 637 -0.53 22.71 30.16
C SER A 637 -1.92 22.07 30.06
N ASP A 638 -2.01 20.89 29.45
CA ASP A 638 -3.24 20.10 29.31
C ASP A 638 -3.40 19.05 30.42
N ASN A 639 -4.34 18.12 30.27
CA ASN A 639 -4.60 17.07 31.26
C ASN A 639 -3.64 15.87 31.19
N THR A 640 -2.42 16.03 30.67
CA THR A 640 -1.40 14.97 30.58
C THR A 640 -1.12 14.29 31.92
N SER A 641 -0.99 15.06 33.00
CA SER A 641 -0.76 14.51 34.36
C SER A 641 -1.89 13.58 34.83
N GLU A 642 -3.15 13.92 34.51
CA GLU A 642 -4.31 13.08 34.81
C GLU A 642 -4.27 11.78 34.01
N ILE A 643 -3.93 11.85 32.72
CA ILE A 643 -3.80 10.66 31.85
C ILE A 643 -2.68 9.73 32.34
N LEU A 644 -1.52 10.28 32.71
CA LEU A 644 -0.42 9.47 33.26
C LEU A 644 -0.83 8.78 34.58
N GLY A 645 -1.56 9.49 35.44
CA GLY A 645 -2.13 8.92 36.67
C GLY A 645 -3.16 7.82 36.41
N LYS A 646 -4.06 8.03 35.45
CA LYS A 646 -5.07 7.06 35.01
C LYS A 646 -4.45 5.72 34.60
N HIS A 647 -3.31 5.77 33.90
CA HIS A 647 -2.58 4.59 33.43
C HIS A 647 -1.55 4.05 34.43
N GLY A 648 -1.53 4.57 35.66
CA GLY A 648 -0.62 4.10 36.71
C GLY A 648 0.86 4.32 36.40
N VAL A 649 1.20 5.32 35.59
CA VAL A 649 2.58 5.61 35.22
C VAL A 649 3.31 6.24 36.40
N THR A 650 4.38 5.59 36.87
CA THR A 650 5.11 6.00 38.08
C THR A 650 6.50 6.57 37.83
N LYS A 651 7.11 6.32 36.67
CA LYS A 651 8.44 6.84 36.32
C LYS A 651 8.31 8.00 35.35
N ILE A 652 8.02 9.16 35.92
CA ILE A 652 7.86 10.41 35.19
C ILE A 652 9.02 11.32 35.57
N TYR A 653 9.71 11.83 34.56
CA TYR A 653 10.85 12.74 34.69
C TYR A 653 10.47 14.07 34.04
N ASN A 654 10.52 15.17 34.79
CA ASN A 654 10.27 16.48 34.20
C ASN A 654 11.45 16.90 33.32
N GLU A 655 11.18 17.31 32.09
CA GLU A 655 12.21 17.67 31.10
C GLU A 655 13.11 18.79 31.62
N LEU A 656 12.53 19.88 32.12
CA LEU A 656 13.27 21.08 32.54
C LEU A 656 14.08 20.84 33.81
N GLU A 657 13.58 20.00 34.72
CA GLU A 657 14.30 19.62 35.94
C GLU A 657 15.58 18.83 35.63
N HIS A 658 15.53 17.94 34.63
CA HIS A 658 16.62 16.99 34.37
C HIS A 658 17.56 17.39 33.24
N LEU A 659 17.10 18.16 32.26
CA LEU A 659 17.90 18.58 31.11
C LEU A 659 18.22 20.08 31.13
N GLY A 660 17.57 20.85 32.01
CA GLY A 660 17.81 22.28 32.19
C GLY A 660 16.85 23.15 31.39
N SER A 661 17.11 24.46 31.35
CA SER A 661 16.28 25.41 30.61
C SER A 661 16.64 25.39 29.11
N GLY A 662 15.65 25.26 28.24
CA GLY A 662 15.86 25.30 26.79
C GLY A 662 14.94 24.34 26.06
N LYS A 663 15.04 24.31 24.73
CA LYS A 663 14.36 23.31 23.92
C LYS A 663 15.32 22.15 23.66
N HIS A 664 15.01 20.97 24.19
CA HIS A 664 15.83 19.77 23.97
C HIS A 664 15.46 19.08 22.67
N SER A 665 16.45 18.47 22.03
CA SER A 665 16.23 17.64 20.85
C SER A 665 15.60 16.31 21.24
N TRP A 666 15.01 15.66 20.25
CA TRP A 666 14.53 14.28 20.41
C TRP A 666 15.67 13.36 20.87
N SER A 667 16.86 13.46 20.27
CA SER A 667 18.03 12.67 20.68
C SER A 667 18.39 12.85 22.17
N GLN A 668 18.36 14.09 22.68
CA GLN A 668 18.65 14.39 24.08
C GLN A 668 17.64 13.73 25.03
N LEU A 669 16.34 13.84 24.70
CA LEU A 669 15.28 13.23 25.49
C LEU A 669 15.46 11.70 25.55
N TYR A 670 15.66 11.05 24.42
CA TYR A 670 15.76 9.59 24.38
C TYR A 670 17.09 9.05 24.92
N ASN A 671 18.21 9.74 24.73
CA ASN A 671 19.47 9.41 25.43
C ASN A 671 19.27 9.43 26.95
N PHE A 672 18.64 10.49 27.48
CA PHE A 672 18.32 10.58 28.90
C PHE A 672 17.41 9.45 29.36
N GLY A 673 16.30 9.19 28.66
CA GLY A 673 15.39 8.11 29.04
C GLY A 673 16.04 6.72 28.98
N PHE A 674 16.85 6.43 27.96
CA PHE A 674 17.60 5.18 27.82
C PHE A 674 18.71 5.04 28.89
N SER A 675 19.23 6.16 29.41
CA SER A 675 20.15 6.13 30.56
C SER A 675 19.47 5.62 31.83
N LYS A 676 18.13 5.75 31.94
CA LYS A 676 17.33 5.26 33.08
C LYS A 676 16.78 3.85 32.85
N ALA A 677 16.80 3.35 31.62
CA ALA A 677 16.31 2.03 31.24
C ALA A 677 17.12 0.89 31.87
N ARG A 678 16.43 -0.17 32.29
CA ARG A 678 16.97 -1.39 32.92
C ARG A 678 16.42 -2.68 32.29
N GLY A 679 15.76 -2.57 31.15
CA GLY A 679 15.30 -3.68 30.34
C GLY A 679 16.42 -4.30 29.53
N LYS A 680 16.25 -5.57 29.13
CA LYS A 680 17.14 -6.19 28.14
C LYS A 680 17.00 -5.49 26.78
N TRP A 681 15.75 -5.28 26.37
CA TRP A 681 15.37 -4.52 25.18
C TRP A 681 14.90 -3.13 25.57
N ALA A 682 15.05 -2.17 24.67
CA ALA A 682 14.54 -0.82 24.84
C ALA A 682 13.82 -0.33 23.58
N MET A 683 12.76 0.43 23.79
CA MET A 683 11.97 1.07 22.73
C MET A 683 11.89 2.56 23.01
N TYR A 684 12.12 3.38 21.99
CA TYR A 684 11.61 4.73 21.99
C TYR A 684 10.22 4.74 21.33
N ALA A 685 9.25 5.33 22.02
CA ALA A 685 7.85 5.39 21.63
C ALA A 685 7.41 6.85 21.57
N SER A 686 6.64 7.24 20.55
CA SER A 686 6.02 8.57 20.49
C SER A 686 4.62 8.53 21.11
N ASP A 687 4.11 9.67 21.57
CA ASP A 687 2.75 9.77 22.13
C ASP A 687 1.63 9.66 21.09
N ASP A 688 1.97 9.62 19.80
CA ASP A 688 1.04 9.58 18.66
C ASP A 688 1.04 8.23 17.92
N ILE A 689 1.60 7.18 18.50
CA ILE A 689 1.53 5.82 17.94
C ILE A 689 0.42 4.98 18.57
N ILE A 690 -0.12 4.04 17.80
CA ILE A 690 -1.04 3.02 18.28
C ILE A 690 -0.39 1.66 18.04
N PHE A 691 -0.25 0.88 19.11
CA PHE A 691 0.31 -0.45 19.03
C PHE A 691 -0.71 -1.47 18.54
N SER A 692 -0.27 -2.37 17.65
CA SER A 692 -1.00 -3.60 17.38
C SER A 692 -0.88 -4.56 18.55
N LYS A 693 -1.96 -5.29 18.85
CA LYS A 693 -2.00 -6.25 19.96
C LYS A 693 -0.83 -7.23 19.94
N ASN A 694 -0.23 -7.44 21.12
CA ASN A 694 0.92 -8.32 21.36
C ASN A 694 2.19 -8.02 20.52
N CYS A 695 2.29 -6.88 19.83
CA CYS A 695 3.42 -6.66 18.91
C CYS A 695 4.78 -6.64 19.65
N ILE A 696 4.84 -6.06 20.84
CA ILE A 696 6.07 -5.99 21.66
C ILE A 696 6.38 -7.36 22.25
N THR A 697 5.38 -8.05 22.81
CA THR A 697 5.54 -9.44 23.31
C THR A 697 6.13 -10.36 22.24
N ASN A 698 5.56 -10.32 21.03
CA ASN A 698 6.02 -11.13 19.92
C ASN A 698 7.45 -10.79 19.49
N ALA A 699 7.81 -9.51 19.51
CA ALA A 699 9.15 -9.07 19.19
C ALA A 699 10.18 -9.55 20.23
N VAL A 700 9.91 -9.35 21.53
CA VAL A 700 10.79 -9.80 22.62
C VAL A 700 11.02 -11.32 22.56
N VAL A 701 9.96 -12.11 22.40
CA VAL A 701 10.06 -13.58 22.29
C VAL A 701 10.92 -14.01 21.11
N ARG A 702 10.79 -13.34 19.95
CA ARG A 702 11.59 -13.66 18.76
C ARG A 702 13.05 -13.24 18.93
N LEU A 703 13.30 -12.04 19.45
CA LEU A 703 14.63 -11.48 19.62
C LEU A 703 15.44 -12.24 20.69
N ASN A 704 14.78 -12.73 21.75
CA ASN A 704 15.42 -13.54 22.77
C ASN A 704 15.93 -14.91 22.27
N ARG A 705 15.48 -15.35 21.09
CA ARG A 705 15.96 -16.59 20.45
C ARG A 705 17.14 -16.35 19.51
N GLN A 706 17.48 -15.10 19.26
CA GLN A 706 18.59 -14.74 18.38
C GLN A 706 19.91 -14.69 19.15
N ASN A 707 21.02 -14.77 18.41
CA ASN A 707 22.34 -14.61 18.98
C ASN A 707 22.58 -13.16 19.44
N ASP A 708 23.64 -12.97 20.22
CA ASP A 708 24.00 -11.67 20.79
C ASP A 708 24.60 -10.69 19.78
N ARG A 709 24.71 -11.04 18.49
CA ARG A 709 25.04 -10.05 17.46
C ARG A 709 23.82 -9.26 17.01
N ILE A 710 22.60 -9.80 17.17
CA ILE A 710 21.39 -9.07 16.75
C ILE A 710 21.16 -7.84 17.63
N ALA A 711 21.30 -6.66 17.03
CA ALA A 711 21.07 -5.38 17.68
C ALA A 711 19.61 -5.05 18.00
N GLY A 712 18.65 -5.61 17.27
CA GLY A 712 17.26 -5.22 17.45
C GLY A 712 16.29 -5.87 16.49
N GLY A 713 15.03 -5.45 16.58
CA GLY A 713 13.95 -5.84 15.69
C GLY A 713 13.08 -4.63 15.35
N ILE A 714 12.58 -4.60 14.12
CA ILE A 714 11.84 -3.45 13.58
C ILE A 714 10.38 -3.86 13.44
N PHE A 715 9.48 -2.92 13.75
CA PHE A 715 8.05 -3.13 13.63
C PHE A 715 7.61 -2.61 12.29
N PHE A 716 6.68 -3.33 11.65
CA PHE A 716 5.94 -2.73 10.57
C PHE A 716 4.98 -1.69 11.14
N TYR A 717 4.89 -0.54 10.49
CA TYR A 717 3.97 0.52 10.88
C TYR A 717 3.21 1.04 9.67
N LYS A 718 2.06 1.63 9.96
CA LYS A 718 1.21 2.34 9.01
C LYS A 718 1.06 3.78 9.50
N ASN A 719 1.23 4.76 8.63
CA ASN A 719 1.02 6.15 8.99
C ASN A 719 -0.47 6.50 8.86
N SER A 720 -1.05 7.10 9.91
CA SER A 720 -2.48 7.45 9.97
C SER A 720 -2.80 8.75 9.23
N MET A 721 -1.80 9.58 8.93
CA MET A 721 -1.97 10.71 8.01
C MET A 721 -1.97 10.19 6.57
N SER A 722 -3.14 10.24 5.94
CA SER A 722 -3.39 9.86 4.55
C SER A 722 -2.53 10.66 3.56
N ARG A 723 -1.29 10.20 3.34
CA ARG A 723 -0.51 10.43 2.12
C ARG A 723 -0.40 9.11 1.35
N LEU A 724 -0.23 9.26 0.04
CA LEU A 724 -0.20 8.22 -0.98
C LEU A 724 0.68 7.01 -0.58
N ASP A 725 0.25 5.81 -0.98
CA ASP A 725 0.96 4.51 -0.90
C ASP A 725 1.09 3.85 0.48
N TRP A 726 0.80 4.57 1.56
CA TRP A 726 1.02 4.09 2.93
C TRP A 726 -0.20 3.43 3.57
N ASP A 727 -1.12 2.87 2.76
CA ASP A 727 -2.23 2.08 3.29
C ASP A 727 -1.83 0.71 3.81
N LYS A 728 -0.60 0.30 3.50
CA LYS A 728 0.02 -0.95 3.91
C LYS A 728 1.02 -0.70 5.04
N TYR A 729 1.14 -1.70 5.89
CA TYR A 729 2.23 -1.80 6.85
C TYR A 729 3.58 -1.85 6.12
N GLY A 730 4.54 -1.01 6.52
CA GLY A 730 5.86 -0.90 5.91
C GLY A 730 6.98 -0.73 6.94
N ILE A 731 8.21 -0.68 6.43
CA ILE A 731 9.43 -0.39 7.19
C ILE A 731 10.33 0.53 6.35
N ASP A 732 11.20 1.29 7.01
CA ASP A 732 12.16 2.16 6.35
C ASP A 732 13.53 1.48 6.18
N PHE A 733 14.33 2.04 5.26
CA PHE A 733 15.70 1.61 4.98
C PHE A 733 16.65 2.80 5.03
N THR A 734 17.88 2.56 5.49
CA THR A 734 18.98 3.51 5.39
C THR A 734 19.54 3.54 3.97
N HIS A 735 20.45 4.49 3.70
CA HIS A 735 21.29 4.42 2.51
C HIS A 735 21.99 3.05 2.42
N GLY A 736 22.01 2.45 1.22
CA GLY A 736 22.54 1.10 1.00
C GLY A 736 21.52 -0.03 1.26
N SER A 737 20.23 0.27 1.41
CA SER A 737 19.15 -0.73 1.61
C SER A 737 19.33 -1.61 2.86
N LYS A 738 19.96 -1.06 3.91
CA LYS A 738 19.97 -1.70 5.23
C LYS A 738 18.74 -1.26 6.02
N LEU A 739 18.28 -2.09 6.95
CA LEU A 739 17.05 -1.82 7.68
C LEU A 739 17.21 -0.58 8.59
N LEU A 740 16.19 0.28 8.64
CA LEU A 740 16.14 1.40 9.58
C LEU A 740 15.27 1.03 10.78
N LEU A 741 15.87 1.04 11.97
CA LEU A 741 15.12 1.02 13.22
C LEU A 741 14.51 2.40 13.41
N ASN A 742 13.25 2.57 13.00
CA ASN A 742 12.42 3.74 13.28
C ASN A 742 11.44 3.41 14.41
N TYR A 743 10.60 2.38 14.24
CA TYR A 743 9.81 1.80 15.33
C TYR A 743 10.29 0.38 15.60
N GLY A 744 10.60 0.04 16.85
CA GLY A 744 11.07 -1.30 17.18
C GLY A 744 11.76 -1.39 18.53
N LEU A 745 12.50 -2.49 18.70
CA LEU A 745 13.27 -2.79 19.90
C LEU A 745 14.75 -2.79 19.56
N VAL A 746 15.55 -2.07 20.34
CA VAL A 746 17.01 -2.14 20.30
C VAL A 746 17.52 -2.81 21.58
N ARG A 747 18.58 -3.59 21.47
CA ARG A 747 19.24 -4.19 22.62
C ARG A 747 19.92 -3.09 23.40
N LEU A 748 19.56 -2.95 24.68
CA LEU A 748 20.00 -1.81 25.49
C LEU A 748 21.53 -1.76 25.64
N GLU A 749 22.18 -2.91 25.70
CA GLU A 749 23.65 -3.00 25.77
C GLU A 749 24.32 -2.50 24.49
N HIS A 750 23.77 -2.82 23.31
CA HIS A 750 24.33 -2.39 22.02
C HIS A 750 24.12 -0.90 21.80
N PHE A 751 22.95 -0.38 22.17
CA PHE A 751 22.70 1.06 22.18
C PHE A 751 23.76 1.81 23.00
N ARG A 752 24.09 1.32 24.20
CA ARG A 752 25.13 1.89 25.05
C ARG A 752 26.53 1.73 24.44
N LYS A 753 26.81 0.55 23.86
CA LYS A 753 28.09 0.25 23.22
C LYS A 753 28.44 1.25 22.11
N VAL A 754 27.45 1.66 21.32
CA VAL A 754 27.64 2.60 20.20
C VAL A 754 27.49 4.08 20.58
N GLY A 755 27.36 4.38 21.88
CA GLY A 755 27.25 5.75 22.36
C GLY A 755 25.87 6.40 22.19
N GLY A 756 24.81 5.62 21.99
CA GLY A 756 23.43 6.12 21.90
C GLY A 756 23.12 6.92 20.63
N LEU A 757 22.18 7.85 20.72
CA LEU A 757 21.80 8.75 19.62
C LEU A 757 22.75 9.94 19.55
N ASP A 758 23.13 10.37 18.35
CA ASP A 758 23.89 11.61 18.20
C ASP A 758 22.98 12.84 18.39
N GLU A 759 23.38 13.70 19.34
CA GLU A 759 22.64 14.90 19.75
C GLU A 759 22.82 16.09 18.81
N ILE A 760 23.71 15.99 17.80
CA ILE A 760 23.74 16.97 16.70
C ILE A 760 22.41 17.00 15.94
N TYR A 761 21.70 15.87 15.91
CA TYR A 761 20.40 15.74 15.26
C TYR A 761 19.30 16.24 16.18
N LYS A 762 18.52 17.20 15.68
CA LYS A 762 17.40 17.79 16.44
C LYS A 762 16.18 16.88 16.50
N PHE A 763 15.94 16.12 15.42
CA PHE A 763 14.79 15.22 15.29
C PHE A 763 15.11 14.11 14.26
N TYR A 764 15.01 14.41 12.96
CA TYR A 764 15.28 13.45 11.89
C TYR A 764 16.76 13.06 11.81
N CYS A 765 17.00 11.82 11.36
CA CYS A 765 18.31 11.18 11.13
C CYS A 765 19.02 10.62 12.37
N ALA A 766 18.54 10.90 13.59
CA ALA A 766 19.16 10.35 14.81
C ALA A 766 19.06 8.82 14.88
N ASP A 767 17.90 8.28 14.51
CA ASP A 767 17.60 6.85 14.35
C ASP A 767 18.46 6.20 13.25
N THR A 768 18.66 6.91 12.14
CA THR A 768 19.50 6.49 11.01
C THR A 768 20.97 6.42 11.40
N ASP A 769 21.46 7.42 12.12
CA ASP A 769 22.82 7.45 12.67
C ASP A 769 23.06 6.29 13.65
N LEU A 770 22.12 6.06 14.59
CA LEU A 770 22.20 4.91 15.49
C LEU A 770 22.31 3.58 14.72
N CYS A 771 21.47 3.38 13.69
CA CYS A 771 21.55 2.18 12.86
C CYS A 771 22.89 2.07 12.15
N TYR A 772 23.43 3.17 11.63
CA TYR A 772 24.74 3.18 10.98
C TYR A 772 25.86 2.76 11.94
N LYS A 773 25.87 3.29 13.17
CA LYS A 773 26.84 2.92 14.20
C LYS A 773 26.73 1.45 14.59
N LEU A 774 25.51 0.92 14.73
CA LEU A 774 25.29 -0.52 14.97
C LEU A 774 25.84 -1.37 13.82
N TYR A 775 25.59 -0.98 12.57
CA TYR A 775 26.11 -1.69 11.41
C TYR A 775 27.64 -1.63 11.28
N GLN A 776 28.27 -0.53 11.68
CA GLN A 776 29.74 -0.41 11.70
C GLN A 776 30.38 -1.36 12.72
N GLU A 777 29.70 -1.62 13.83
CA GLU A 777 30.10 -2.61 14.84
C GLU A 777 29.81 -4.06 14.43
N GLY A 778 29.18 -4.28 13.26
CA GLY A 778 28.83 -5.61 12.76
C GLY A 778 27.65 -6.26 13.48
N LEU A 779 26.76 -5.44 14.06
CA LEU A 779 25.56 -5.84 14.81
C LEU A 779 24.26 -5.77 13.99
#